data_AF-A0A7H1MYW8-F1
#
_entry.id   AF-A0A7H1MYW8-F1
#
_cell.length_a   1.000
_cell.length_b   1.000
_cell.length_c   1.000
_cell.angle_alpha   90.00
_cell.angle_beta   90.00
_cell.angle_gamma   90.00
#
_symmetry.space_group_name_H-M   'P 1'
#
loop_
_entity.id
_entity.type
_entity.pdbx_description
1 polymer ?
#
loop_
_entity_poly.entity_id
_entity_poly.type
_entity_poly.pdbx_seq_one_letter_code
_entity_poly.pdbx_strand_id
1 'polypeptide(L)'
;MPTSKQRNLRLIRPMQSLFYALVMIFASALAADAAGSKNQVDASITPQGIAVHTRAQIDAPLQVIWQTLTDYDHLAEFIPGMSTSHTLSRCGNSVVVAQKGSAGASLLGYPIDIVVESEEHPPTQISVRVLSGNLRTYQGAYRLDPVAGAEDSFVLSWSGIVEPGISLPGFIIGWALRQAVEDEFRAMIAEIERRNGLYRQGQLKLDAKPTAPCSRLVQVGEAVDGARIPGEIMLNIVGTAVRCRRRLVAALLPILLLIGCAGIDAPFSTDLRSGAGDVHSCARWFADLDAAIDRAEVRDAGAYRIPGYPYLRVDRFTASFSPAATGSDAGFVAWLSRLEALDRSARHAEIANLPDPAQTLGIADPADIEQLTDQCAETLRQRDLAGTGTRSELITRAQVPDDYHDWERVLGLYPIVSIPFAKGIDSWQAQTVSQFQAIEGHPLATPAVRYAPAAKPADAATVAEIMTTAPRDPLGIPQLRKADRATLLATYAPVFRVTTNGPYDRIGPLVWRGDEAPTVDSGRPSVYQDLVFTRFADQVLIQLVYTVWFAERPSAGPFDTLGGSLDGVVFRVTLDGEGRPLVYDTIHPCGCFHMFFPSDRVVARPAPDGQREWAFIPTSAPEVRPPQRIVVTTESGTHYVVGVDVDSGKPATSYSLIDYDALLTLPLKDGSRSAFGPDGLVPGTERGERRLFWPMGIESAGAMRQWGHHATAFAGRRHFDSPDLMDRRFELAAANTVPFDQSHSEWQGLLQRHVVVAADGTRSAVDYAAMQGEHAALEAYLAQISAVSEPTFSRWTQEQRLAFLINAYNAFTIELILTRYPDLNSIRDLGSTFSSPWKEPFFFLLGSRRSLDDIEHGMIRKPGAFDDPRVHFALVCASVGCPMLRNEAYVADRLDAQLDDGMRRFLADRTRNRYDPVGRRLDVSLIFDWYGSDFAQGHRGFNSVAATLALFADELAEDPADQAAIRDASVPIGFLDYDWQLNDIH
;
A
#
# COMPACT_ATOMS: atom_id res chain seq x y z
N MET A 1 -44.91 13.71 14.19
CA MET A 1 -44.31 14.95 13.63
C MET A 1 -43.32 14.53 12.55
N PRO A 2 -43.43 14.99 11.29
CA PRO A 2 -42.57 14.51 10.22
C PRO A 2 -41.19 15.16 10.25
N THR A 3 -40.22 14.40 9.74
CA THR A 3 -38.77 14.52 9.86
C THR A 3 -38.14 15.66 9.05
N SER A 4 -37.02 16.19 9.54
CA SER A 4 -36.29 17.38 9.08
C SER A 4 -35.59 17.27 7.71
N LYS A 5 -35.95 16.31 6.85
CA LYS A 5 -35.26 16.07 5.55
C LYS A 5 -35.65 17.03 4.41
N GLN A 6 -36.61 17.94 4.59
CA GLN A 6 -37.13 18.76 3.47
C GLN A 6 -36.62 20.22 3.40
N ARG A 7 -35.70 20.66 4.26
CA ARG A 7 -35.25 22.08 4.26
C ARG A 7 -33.94 22.39 3.52
N ASN A 8 -33.17 21.39 3.09
CA ASN A 8 -31.85 21.61 2.44
C ASN A 8 -31.83 21.63 0.89
N LEU A 9 -32.99 21.55 0.23
CA LEU A 9 -33.07 21.42 -1.24
C LEU A 9 -33.13 22.75 -2.03
N ARG A 10 -32.93 23.91 -1.40
CA ARG A 10 -32.98 25.23 -2.09
C ARG A 10 -31.65 25.96 -2.26
N LEU A 11 -30.51 25.35 -1.88
CA LEU A 11 -29.17 25.93 -2.06
C LEU A 11 -28.26 25.15 -3.02
N ILE A 12 -28.74 24.05 -3.63
CA ILE A 12 -27.90 23.14 -4.44
C ILE A 12 -27.93 23.50 -5.95
N ARG A 13 -28.94 24.25 -6.42
CA ARG A 13 -29.06 24.61 -7.85
C ARG A 13 -28.03 25.60 -8.40
N PRO A 14 -27.48 26.59 -7.67
CA PRO A 14 -26.48 27.50 -8.25
C PRO A 14 -25.06 26.91 -8.28
N MET A 15 -24.76 25.84 -7.51
CA MET A 15 -23.45 25.19 -7.49
C MET A 15 -23.26 24.17 -8.62
N GLN A 16 -24.32 23.48 -9.04
CA GLN A 16 -24.28 22.57 -10.20
C GLN A 16 -24.05 23.34 -11.50
N SER A 17 -24.64 24.52 -11.67
CA SER A 17 -24.45 25.34 -12.88
C SER A 17 -23.03 25.92 -13.00
N LEU A 18 -22.36 26.19 -11.87
CA LEU A 18 -20.97 26.65 -11.86
C LEU A 18 -19.99 25.51 -12.20
N PHE A 19 -20.31 24.28 -11.77
CA PHE A 19 -19.56 23.07 -12.12
C PHE A 19 -19.68 22.72 -13.61
N TYR A 20 -20.89 22.78 -14.20
CA TYR A 20 -21.08 22.57 -15.64
C TYR A 20 -20.47 23.69 -16.50
N ALA A 21 -20.47 24.94 -16.01
CA ALA A 21 -19.80 26.05 -16.70
C ALA A 21 -18.26 25.92 -16.67
N LEU A 22 -17.68 25.47 -15.55
CA LEU A 22 -16.24 25.19 -15.45
C LEU A 22 -15.82 23.97 -16.29
N VAL A 23 -16.64 22.93 -16.35
CA VAL A 23 -16.40 21.75 -17.21
C VAL A 23 -16.53 22.10 -18.70
N MET A 24 -17.43 23.01 -19.08
CA MET A 24 -17.56 23.48 -20.47
C MET A 24 -16.45 24.46 -20.88
N ILE A 25 -15.91 25.24 -19.93
CA ILE A 25 -14.74 26.10 -20.16
C ILE A 25 -13.45 25.26 -20.26
N PHE A 26 -13.36 24.13 -19.53
CA PHE A 26 -12.26 23.17 -19.69
C PHE A 26 -12.39 22.32 -20.97
N ALA A 27 -13.61 22.07 -21.45
CA ALA A 27 -13.87 21.32 -22.69
C ALA A 27 -13.70 22.16 -23.98
N SER A 28 -13.57 23.49 -23.88
CA SER A 28 -13.36 24.38 -25.05
C SER A 28 -11.92 24.85 -25.22
N ALA A 29 -10.99 24.41 -24.36
CA ALA A 29 -9.54 24.62 -24.51
C ALA A 29 -8.79 23.39 -25.07
N LEU A 30 -9.50 22.33 -25.46
CA LEU A 30 -8.92 21.09 -26.03
C LEU A 30 -9.40 20.80 -27.47
N ALA A 31 -9.86 21.82 -28.19
CA ALA A 31 -10.29 21.69 -29.57
C ALA A 31 -9.69 22.80 -30.46
N ALA A 32 -8.37 22.79 -30.60
CA ALA A 32 -7.65 23.46 -31.68
C ALA A 32 -6.23 22.86 -31.79
N ASP A 33 -6.13 21.64 -32.32
CA ASP A 33 -5.08 21.23 -33.25
C ASP A 33 -5.29 19.75 -33.62
N ALA A 34 -6.24 19.53 -34.53
CA ALA A 34 -6.34 18.29 -35.28
C ALA A 34 -6.31 18.65 -36.78
N ALA A 35 -5.12 19.01 -37.24
CA ALA A 35 -4.79 19.13 -38.66
C ALA A 35 -3.39 18.53 -38.89
N GLY A 36 -3.36 17.27 -39.31
CA GLY A 36 -2.23 16.50 -39.87
C GLY A 36 -0.80 16.80 -39.36
N SER A 37 -0.29 15.99 -38.42
CA SER A 37 1.10 16.10 -37.95
C SER A 37 1.91 14.82 -38.23
N LYS A 38 3.14 15.01 -38.74
CA LYS A 38 4.18 14.00 -39.03
C LYS A 38 4.86 13.41 -37.76
N ASN A 39 4.40 13.74 -36.54
CA ASN A 39 5.13 13.45 -35.30
C ASN A 39 4.32 12.55 -34.35
N GLN A 40 4.91 11.43 -33.90
CA GLN A 40 4.29 10.47 -32.99
C GLN A 40 5.09 10.42 -31.68
N VAL A 41 4.39 10.55 -30.55
CA VAL A 41 4.95 10.58 -29.20
C VAL A 41 4.20 9.55 -28.37
N ASP A 42 4.87 8.46 -28.00
CA ASP A 42 4.32 7.40 -27.17
C ASP A 42 5.13 7.30 -25.87
N ALA A 43 4.45 7.34 -24.72
CA ALA A 43 5.09 7.15 -23.42
C ALA A 43 4.31 6.14 -22.60
N SER A 44 5.03 5.23 -21.97
CA SER A 44 4.49 4.15 -21.15
C SER A 44 5.17 4.12 -19.79
N ILE A 45 4.42 3.75 -18.76
CA ILE A 45 4.95 3.58 -17.41
C ILE A 45 5.47 2.15 -17.29
N THR A 46 6.73 1.98 -16.90
CA THR A 46 7.37 0.67 -16.71
C THR A 46 7.80 0.48 -15.25
N PRO A 47 8.04 -0.76 -14.80
CA PRO A 47 8.56 -1.02 -13.45
C PRO A 47 9.91 -0.34 -13.14
N GLN A 48 10.71 -0.03 -14.17
CA GLN A 48 12.04 0.57 -14.06
C GLN A 48 12.06 2.11 -14.13
N GLY A 49 10.89 2.75 -14.33
CA GLY A 49 10.76 4.20 -14.49
C GLY A 49 9.80 4.57 -15.62
N ILE A 50 9.82 5.84 -16.02
CA ILE A 50 9.01 6.33 -17.14
C ILE A 50 9.77 6.03 -18.44
N ALA A 51 9.25 5.14 -19.27
CA ALA A 51 9.80 4.87 -20.59
C ALA A 51 9.15 5.81 -21.61
N VAL A 52 9.97 6.65 -22.25
CA VAL A 52 9.49 7.61 -23.25
C VAL A 52 10.09 7.26 -24.61
N HIS A 53 9.24 7.18 -25.65
CA HIS A 53 9.62 6.93 -27.03
C HIS A 53 9.03 8.02 -27.92
N THR A 54 9.88 8.88 -28.47
CA THR A 54 9.46 9.94 -29.38
C THR A 54 10.09 9.74 -30.75
N ARG A 55 9.34 10.04 -31.81
CA ARG A 55 9.86 10.05 -33.18
C ARG A 55 9.30 11.20 -34.00
N ALA A 56 10.16 11.79 -34.82
CA ALA A 56 9.80 12.83 -35.77
C ALA A 56 10.61 12.69 -37.06
N GLN A 57 9.99 12.99 -38.21
CA GLN A 57 10.70 13.09 -39.47
C GLN A 57 11.22 14.52 -39.67
N ILE A 58 12.51 14.66 -39.96
CA ILE A 58 13.23 15.92 -40.11
C ILE A 58 13.79 16.02 -41.53
N ASP A 59 13.48 17.12 -42.22
CA ASP A 59 13.95 17.43 -43.57
C ASP A 59 15.12 18.44 -43.51
N ALA A 60 16.30 17.98 -43.09
CA ALA A 60 17.53 18.79 -42.97
C ALA A 60 18.79 17.98 -43.28
N PRO A 61 19.87 18.62 -43.78
CA PRO A 61 21.16 17.95 -43.97
C PRO A 61 21.68 17.36 -42.67
N LEU A 62 22.22 16.14 -42.74
CA LEU A 62 22.69 15.38 -41.57
C LEU A 62 23.67 16.17 -40.68
N GLN A 63 24.49 17.03 -41.29
CA GLN A 63 25.45 17.88 -40.58
C GLN A 63 24.76 18.95 -39.71
N VAL A 64 23.65 19.53 -40.17
CA VAL A 64 22.85 20.50 -39.39
C VAL A 64 22.21 19.81 -38.19
N ILE A 65 21.62 18.63 -38.42
CA ILE A 65 21.00 17.81 -37.37
C ILE A 65 22.03 17.45 -36.30
N TRP A 66 23.18 16.90 -36.71
CA TRP A 66 24.23 16.44 -35.81
C TRP A 66 24.87 17.58 -35.00
N GLN A 67 25.11 18.73 -35.63
CA GLN A 67 25.64 19.90 -34.90
C GLN A 67 24.67 20.41 -33.85
N THR A 68 23.36 20.34 -34.11
CA THR A 68 22.34 20.78 -33.15
C THR A 68 22.26 19.83 -31.95
N LEU A 69 22.21 18.53 -32.21
CA LEU A 69 22.13 17.51 -31.15
C LEU A 69 23.35 17.47 -30.23
N THR A 70 24.50 17.93 -30.70
CA THR A 70 25.76 17.92 -29.94
C THR A 70 26.13 19.31 -29.38
N ASP A 71 25.26 20.31 -29.48
CA ASP A 71 25.49 21.68 -29.01
C ASP A 71 25.17 21.86 -27.52
N TYR A 72 25.83 21.05 -26.68
CA TYR A 72 25.51 20.93 -25.26
C TYR A 72 25.57 22.25 -24.49
N ASP A 73 26.50 23.15 -24.84
CA ASP A 73 26.71 24.42 -24.14
C ASP A 73 25.59 25.45 -24.38
N HIS A 74 24.80 25.27 -25.43
CA HIS A 74 23.71 26.18 -25.81
C HIS A 74 22.32 25.56 -25.62
N LEU A 75 22.20 24.36 -25.04
CA LEU A 75 20.91 23.72 -24.78
C LEU A 75 19.98 24.61 -23.94
N ALA A 76 20.53 25.34 -22.95
CA ALA A 76 19.75 26.22 -22.09
C ALA A 76 19.13 27.43 -22.84
N GLU A 77 19.57 27.73 -24.06
CA GLU A 77 19.02 28.84 -24.86
C GLU A 77 17.67 28.50 -25.50
N PHE A 78 17.41 27.22 -25.75
CA PHE A 78 16.24 26.78 -26.51
C PHE A 78 15.44 25.64 -25.86
N ILE A 79 16.00 24.89 -24.89
CA ILE A 79 15.26 23.86 -24.15
C ILE A 79 14.40 24.49 -23.04
N PRO A 80 13.05 24.35 -23.07
CA PRO A 80 12.17 24.90 -22.06
C PRO A 80 12.49 24.39 -20.65
N GLY A 81 12.57 25.31 -19.68
CA GLY A 81 12.80 24.97 -18.27
C GLY A 81 14.27 24.66 -17.91
N MET A 82 15.18 24.58 -18.88
CA MET A 82 16.62 24.46 -18.63
C MET A 82 17.23 25.84 -18.31
N SER A 83 17.94 25.94 -17.19
CA SER A 83 18.58 27.19 -16.75
C SER A 83 20.06 27.24 -17.08
N THR A 84 20.77 26.11 -17.04
CA THR A 84 22.19 26.02 -17.40
C THR A 84 22.50 24.68 -18.05
N SER A 85 23.38 24.66 -19.06
CA SER A 85 23.97 23.45 -19.63
C SER A 85 25.38 23.75 -20.09
N HIS A 86 26.38 23.06 -19.54
CA HIS A 86 27.78 23.28 -19.88
C HIS A 86 28.58 21.97 -19.91
N THR A 87 29.46 21.86 -20.91
CA THR A 87 30.38 20.75 -21.11
C THR A 87 31.49 20.80 -20.06
N LEU A 88 31.55 19.79 -19.18
CA LEU A 88 32.60 19.66 -18.19
C LEU A 88 33.87 19.05 -18.78
N SER A 89 33.74 18.07 -19.67
CA SER A 89 34.88 17.44 -20.35
C SER A 89 34.46 16.79 -21.66
N ARG A 90 35.40 16.67 -22.60
CA ARG A 90 35.24 15.95 -23.86
C ARG A 90 36.46 15.05 -24.08
N CYS A 91 36.23 13.75 -24.16
CA CYS A 91 37.26 12.73 -24.32
C CYS A 91 36.87 11.78 -25.47
N GLY A 92 37.43 12.03 -26.66
CA GLY A 92 37.03 11.30 -27.87
C GLY A 92 35.54 11.48 -28.14
N ASN A 93 34.79 10.37 -28.09
CA ASN A 93 33.35 10.32 -28.31
C ASN A 93 32.53 10.48 -27.02
N SER A 94 33.14 10.48 -25.83
CA SER A 94 32.44 10.70 -24.56
C SER A 94 32.51 12.17 -24.15
N VAL A 95 31.37 12.73 -23.75
CA VAL A 95 31.20 14.13 -23.34
C VAL A 95 30.45 14.16 -22.02
N VAL A 96 31.04 14.79 -21.00
CA VAL A 96 30.36 14.96 -19.71
C VAL A 96 29.77 16.36 -19.65
N VAL A 97 28.47 16.46 -19.36
CA VAL A 97 27.69 17.70 -19.37
C VAL A 97 26.99 17.89 -18.03
N ALA A 98 27.08 19.08 -17.45
CA ALA A 98 26.32 19.48 -16.27
C ALA A 98 25.09 20.28 -16.70
N GLN A 99 23.92 19.93 -16.17
CA GLN A 99 22.64 20.53 -16.52
C GLN A 99 21.84 20.90 -15.27
N LYS A 100 21.22 22.09 -15.28
CA LYS A 100 20.27 22.53 -14.25
C LYS A 100 19.02 23.09 -14.88
N GLY A 101 17.88 22.91 -14.21
CA GLY A 101 16.58 23.39 -14.71
C GLY A 101 15.40 23.00 -13.82
N SER A 102 14.19 23.05 -14.39
CA SER A 102 12.94 22.64 -13.76
C SER A 102 12.01 21.99 -14.79
N ALA A 103 11.45 20.82 -14.48
CA ALA A 103 10.43 20.13 -15.25
C ALA A 103 9.01 20.52 -14.79
N GLY A 104 8.18 21.03 -15.72
CA GLY A 104 6.77 21.40 -15.50
C GLY A 104 6.48 22.91 -15.46
N ALA A 105 5.23 23.30 -15.76
CA ALA A 105 4.83 24.69 -16.01
C ALA A 105 4.04 25.39 -14.87
N SER A 106 4.28 25.09 -13.58
CA SER A 106 3.54 25.71 -12.45
C SER A 106 4.29 25.68 -11.11
N LEU A 107 3.65 26.15 -10.02
CA LEU A 107 4.15 26.28 -8.63
C LEU A 107 4.70 24.97 -7.98
N LEU A 108 4.67 23.84 -8.70
CA LEU A 108 5.02 22.47 -8.27
C LEU A 108 6.07 21.81 -9.21
N GLY A 109 6.87 22.59 -9.95
CA GLY A 109 7.88 22.07 -10.87
C GLY A 109 8.96 21.21 -10.19
N TYR A 110 9.41 20.15 -10.86
CA TYR A 110 10.48 19.27 -10.38
C TYR A 110 11.85 19.85 -10.75
N PRO A 111 12.73 20.21 -9.78
CA PRO A 111 14.05 20.73 -10.11
C PRO A 111 14.89 19.63 -10.77
N ILE A 112 15.67 19.97 -11.80
CA ILE A 112 16.67 19.09 -12.41
C ILE A 112 18.05 19.64 -12.06
N ASP A 113 18.91 18.81 -11.46
CA ASP A 113 20.33 19.11 -11.24
C ASP A 113 21.11 17.80 -11.42
N ILE A 114 21.69 17.63 -12.62
CA ILE A 114 22.31 16.38 -13.05
C ILE A 114 23.63 16.62 -13.80
N VAL A 115 24.52 15.63 -13.69
CA VAL A 115 25.70 15.49 -14.54
C VAL A 115 25.52 14.21 -15.34
N VAL A 116 25.58 14.32 -16.66
CA VAL A 116 25.36 13.21 -17.59
C VAL A 116 26.61 12.95 -18.42
N GLU A 117 26.84 11.69 -18.77
CA GLU A 117 27.75 11.30 -19.83
C GLU A 117 26.95 11.09 -21.11
N SER A 118 27.35 11.76 -22.18
CA SER A 118 26.85 11.59 -23.54
C SER A 118 27.93 10.93 -24.40
N GLU A 119 27.65 9.72 -24.89
CA GLU A 119 28.50 9.00 -25.83
C GLU A 119 27.99 9.23 -27.27
N GLU A 120 28.77 9.96 -28.05
CA GLU A 120 28.51 10.31 -29.44
C GLU A 120 28.98 9.17 -30.38
N HIS A 121 28.09 8.62 -31.20
CA HIS A 121 28.42 7.73 -32.33
C HIS A 121 28.03 8.44 -33.64
N PRO A 122 28.90 9.34 -34.17
CA PRO A 122 28.54 10.15 -35.32
C PRO A 122 28.34 9.31 -36.61
N PRO A 123 27.39 9.69 -37.47
CA PRO A 123 26.35 10.71 -37.29
C PRO A 123 24.98 10.12 -36.88
N THR A 124 24.92 8.91 -36.31
CA THR A 124 23.68 8.13 -36.24
C THR A 124 23.10 7.98 -34.84
N GLN A 125 23.89 8.11 -33.77
CA GLN A 125 23.41 7.84 -32.42
C GLN A 125 24.13 8.65 -31.34
N ILE A 126 23.39 9.13 -30.33
CA ILE A 126 23.94 9.70 -29.10
C ILE A 126 23.30 8.98 -27.92
N SER A 127 24.09 8.28 -27.12
CA SER A 127 23.63 7.61 -25.89
C SER A 127 23.91 8.50 -24.69
N VAL A 128 22.97 8.63 -23.77
CA VAL A 128 23.10 9.49 -22.58
C VAL A 128 22.84 8.65 -21.33
N ARG A 129 23.64 8.85 -20.28
CA ARG A 129 23.41 8.27 -18.95
C ARG A 129 23.79 9.25 -17.85
N VAL A 130 23.05 9.27 -16.75
CA VAL A 130 23.42 10.07 -15.56
C VAL A 130 24.64 9.49 -14.86
N LEU A 131 25.55 10.38 -14.44
CA LEU A 131 26.71 10.07 -13.60
C LEU A 131 26.45 10.44 -12.13
N SER A 132 25.76 11.56 -11.89
CA SER A 132 25.38 12.04 -10.55
C SER A 132 24.25 13.06 -10.63
N GLY A 133 23.49 13.25 -9.56
CA GLY A 133 22.45 14.29 -9.48
C GLY A 133 21.22 13.82 -8.74
N ASN A 134 20.10 14.54 -8.94
CA ASN A 134 18.83 14.26 -8.28
C ASN A 134 17.89 13.30 -9.05
N LEU A 135 18.38 12.64 -10.11
CA LEU A 135 17.69 11.54 -10.80
C LEU A 135 18.39 10.22 -10.48
N ARG A 136 17.61 9.19 -10.13
CA ARG A 136 18.12 7.86 -9.78
C ARG A 136 18.56 7.09 -11.03
N THR A 137 17.72 7.17 -12.07
CA THR A 137 17.98 6.59 -13.38
C THR A 137 17.65 7.66 -14.43
N TYR A 138 18.58 7.96 -15.31
CA TYR A 138 18.33 8.75 -16.52
C TYR A 138 19.25 8.17 -17.59
N GLN A 139 18.67 7.38 -18.48
CA GLN A 139 19.37 6.72 -19.56
C GLN A 139 18.53 6.78 -20.83
N GLY A 140 19.10 7.20 -21.94
CA GLY A 140 18.40 7.25 -23.21
C GLY A 140 19.33 7.34 -24.40
N ALA A 141 18.77 7.28 -25.59
CA ALA A 141 19.52 7.44 -26.82
C ALA A 141 18.70 8.20 -27.88
N TYR A 142 19.34 9.19 -28.50
CA TYR A 142 18.92 9.74 -29.78
C TYR A 142 19.42 8.84 -30.90
N ARG A 143 18.57 8.52 -31.89
CA ARG A 143 18.96 7.82 -33.13
C ARG A 143 18.44 8.53 -34.36
N LEU A 144 19.20 8.44 -35.45
CA LEU A 144 18.88 9.03 -36.75
C LEU A 144 18.84 7.93 -37.83
N ASP A 145 17.65 7.70 -38.38
CA ASP A 145 17.42 6.70 -39.43
C ASP A 145 17.08 7.40 -40.76
N PRO A 146 17.74 7.08 -41.90
CA PRO A 146 17.43 7.69 -43.19
C PRO A 146 16.06 7.25 -43.73
N VAL A 147 15.33 8.17 -44.36
CA VAL A 147 14.05 7.85 -45.02
C VAL A 147 14.30 7.30 -46.43
N ALA A 148 13.85 6.07 -46.69
CA ALA A 148 14.03 5.41 -47.98
C ALA A 148 13.41 6.24 -49.13
N GLY A 149 14.25 6.65 -50.10
CA GLY A 149 13.83 7.39 -51.28
C GLY A 149 13.77 8.92 -51.14
N ALA A 150 14.21 9.49 -50.03
CA ALA A 150 14.30 10.94 -49.82
C ALA A 150 15.72 11.38 -49.42
N GLU A 151 16.34 12.27 -50.19
CA GLU A 151 17.61 12.91 -49.80
C GLU A 151 17.36 13.95 -48.69
N ASP A 152 18.29 14.05 -47.74
CA ASP A 152 18.22 14.96 -46.57
C ASP A 152 16.96 14.84 -45.70
N SER A 153 16.37 13.63 -45.62
CA SER A 153 15.24 13.32 -44.75
C SER A 153 15.58 12.17 -43.80
N PHE A 154 15.41 12.41 -42.50
CA PHE A 154 15.77 11.47 -41.44
C PHE A 154 14.64 11.33 -40.41
N VAL A 155 14.47 10.16 -39.83
CA VAL A 155 13.65 9.96 -38.63
C VAL A 155 14.57 10.13 -37.41
N LEU A 156 14.36 11.21 -36.67
CA LEU A 156 14.96 11.37 -35.35
C LEU A 156 14.07 10.64 -34.34
N SER A 157 14.66 9.73 -33.57
CA SER A 157 13.99 9.08 -32.45
C SER A 157 14.75 9.31 -31.16
N TRP A 158 14.03 9.44 -30.05
CA TRP A 158 14.59 9.37 -28.71
C TRP A 158 13.90 8.26 -27.93
N SER A 159 14.68 7.48 -27.20
CA SER A 159 14.16 6.40 -26.34
C SER A 159 14.96 6.34 -25.05
N GLY A 160 14.28 6.25 -23.89
CA GLY A 160 14.96 6.23 -22.61
C GLY A 160 14.06 6.00 -21.41
N ILE A 161 14.69 5.76 -20.26
CA ILE A 161 14.07 5.53 -18.94
C ILE A 161 14.49 6.66 -18.00
N VAL A 162 13.51 7.27 -17.33
CA VAL A 162 13.72 8.31 -16.33
C VAL A 162 13.08 7.92 -14.98
N GLU A 163 13.85 7.98 -13.90
CA GLU A 163 13.45 7.67 -12.53
C GLU A 163 13.91 8.80 -11.57
N PRO A 164 13.00 9.43 -10.81
CA PRO A 164 13.36 10.48 -9.85
C PRO A 164 14.12 9.92 -8.64
N GLY A 165 14.99 10.72 -8.02
CA GLY A 165 15.75 10.35 -6.82
C GLY A 165 14.97 10.35 -5.51
N ILE A 166 13.65 10.58 -5.54
CA ILE A 166 12.78 10.69 -4.37
C ILE A 166 11.63 9.68 -4.44
N SER A 167 11.27 9.09 -3.29
CA SER A 167 10.11 8.19 -3.16
C SER A 167 8.83 8.99 -2.95
N LEU A 168 8.33 9.64 -4.02
CA LEU A 168 7.05 10.34 -4.04
C LEU A 168 6.03 9.64 -4.97
N PRO A 169 4.71 9.85 -4.78
CA PRO A 169 3.69 9.22 -5.63
C PRO A 169 3.84 9.58 -7.12
N GLY A 170 3.95 8.56 -7.97
CA GLY A 170 4.38 8.68 -9.37
C GLY A 170 3.49 9.49 -10.33
N PHE A 171 2.32 9.99 -9.93
CA PHE A 171 1.41 10.69 -10.84
C PHE A 171 1.70 12.21 -10.96
N ILE A 172 2.31 12.87 -9.96
CA ILE A 172 2.69 14.29 -10.04
C ILE A 172 3.96 14.46 -10.89
N ILE A 173 4.97 13.65 -10.59
CA ILE A 173 6.27 13.69 -11.24
C ILE A 173 6.22 12.96 -12.59
N GLY A 174 5.43 11.88 -12.71
CA GLY A 174 5.29 11.13 -13.96
C GLY A 174 4.73 11.94 -15.12
N TRP A 175 3.72 12.77 -14.85
CA TRP A 175 3.19 13.70 -15.84
C TRP A 175 4.18 14.83 -16.16
N ALA A 176 4.82 15.43 -15.14
CA ALA A 176 5.75 16.54 -15.33
C ALA A 176 7.04 16.13 -16.07
N LEU A 177 7.63 14.98 -15.73
CA LEU A 177 8.82 14.44 -16.40
C LEU A 177 8.50 14.00 -17.83
N ARG A 178 7.33 13.38 -18.06
CA ARG A 178 6.86 13.07 -19.41
C ARG A 178 6.76 14.33 -20.26
N GLN A 179 6.06 15.36 -19.77
CA GLN A 179 5.93 16.62 -20.49
C GLN A 179 7.29 17.28 -20.75
N ALA A 180 8.20 17.27 -19.77
CA ALA A 180 9.54 17.84 -19.93
C ALA A 180 10.36 17.16 -21.03
N VAL A 181 10.36 15.82 -21.10
CA VAL A 181 11.06 15.08 -22.17
C VAL A 181 10.43 15.35 -23.54
N GLU A 182 9.09 15.39 -23.62
CA GLU A 182 8.41 15.72 -24.87
C GLU A 182 8.69 17.16 -25.33
N ASP A 183 8.76 18.12 -24.40
CA ASP A 183 9.03 19.52 -24.69
C ASP A 183 10.49 19.75 -25.07
N GLU A 184 11.44 19.04 -24.43
CA GLU A 184 12.85 19.02 -24.84
C GLU A 184 12.99 18.50 -26.27
N PHE A 185 12.32 17.38 -26.59
CA PHE A 185 12.35 16.80 -27.93
C PHE A 185 11.73 17.71 -28.99
N ARG A 186 10.60 18.36 -28.68
CA ARG A 186 9.95 19.34 -29.57
C ARG A 186 10.83 20.58 -29.79
N ALA A 187 11.45 21.10 -28.74
CA ALA A 187 12.36 22.24 -28.82
C ALA A 187 13.60 21.92 -29.66
N MET A 188 14.13 20.70 -29.53
CA MET A 188 15.24 20.21 -30.35
C MET A 188 14.88 20.20 -31.84
N ILE A 189 13.69 19.70 -32.21
CA ILE A 189 13.22 19.71 -33.60
C ILE A 189 13.09 21.14 -34.13
N ALA A 190 12.44 22.02 -33.36
CA ALA A 190 12.25 23.41 -33.75
C ALA A 190 13.60 24.13 -33.99
N GLU A 191 14.60 23.84 -33.16
CA GLU A 191 15.94 24.40 -33.33
C GLU A 191 16.67 23.84 -34.56
N ILE A 192 16.53 22.55 -34.87
CA ILE A 192 17.06 21.94 -36.10
C ILE A 192 16.44 22.60 -37.34
N GLU A 193 15.11 22.81 -37.35
CA GLU A 193 14.41 23.48 -38.44
C GLU A 193 14.86 24.93 -38.61
N ARG A 194 15.05 25.66 -37.50
CA ARG A 194 15.55 27.03 -37.49
C ARG A 194 16.97 27.12 -38.07
N ARG A 195 17.90 26.26 -37.62
CA ARG A 195 19.28 26.21 -38.14
C ARG A 195 19.34 25.79 -39.61
N ASN A 196 18.47 24.88 -40.04
CA ASN A 196 18.33 24.50 -41.45
C ASN A 196 17.87 25.69 -42.31
N GLY A 197 16.94 26.51 -41.81
CA GLY A 197 16.54 27.75 -42.46
C GLY A 197 17.71 28.71 -42.69
N LEU A 198 18.55 28.91 -41.66
CA LEU A 198 19.76 29.74 -41.74
C LEU A 198 20.83 29.15 -42.68
N TYR A 199 20.99 27.83 -42.66
CA TYR A 199 21.91 27.11 -43.56
C TYR A 199 21.51 27.29 -45.03
N ARG A 200 20.23 27.11 -45.36
CA ARG A 200 19.71 27.31 -46.73
C ARG A 200 19.84 28.76 -47.21
N GLN A 201 19.84 29.73 -46.29
CA GLN A 201 20.04 31.15 -46.59
C GLN A 201 21.53 31.56 -46.65
N GLY A 202 22.47 30.63 -46.47
CA GLY A 202 23.91 30.90 -46.46
C GLY A 202 24.40 31.69 -45.24
N GLN A 203 23.57 31.79 -44.19
CA GLN A 203 23.84 32.55 -42.97
C GLN A 203 24.45 31.70 -41.86
N LEU A 204 24.44 30.36 -42.00
CA LEU A 204 25.11 29.41 -41.12
C LEU A 204 26.22 28.68 -41.91
N LYS A 205 27.47 28.78 -41.45
CA LYS A 205 28.59 27.99 -41.97
C LYS A 205 28.82 26.78 -41.04
N LEU A 206 28.91 25.59 -41.62
CA LEU A 206 29.08 24.35 -40.87
C LEU A 206 30.58 24.05 -40.73
N ASP A 207 31.15 24.36 -39.57
CA ASP A 207 32.56 24.05 -39.28
C ASP A 207 32.72 22.64 -38.66
N ALA A 208 33.88 22.01 -38.89
CA ALA A 208 34.21 20.73 -38.25
C ALA A 208 34.61 20.97 -36.77
N LYS A 209 33.97 20.26 -35.84
CA LYS A 209 34.31 20.34 -34.41
C LYS A 209 35.73 19.81 -34.16
N PRO A 210 36.58 20.52 -33.40
CA PRO A 210 37.91 20.05 -33.05
C PRO A 210 37.86 18.89 -32.04
N THR A 211 38.65 17.83 -32.28
CA THR A 211 38.89 16.73 -31.33
C THR A 211 40.01 17.12 -30.37
N ALA A 212 39.69 17.30 -29.08
CA ALA A 212 40.69 17.63 -28.06
C ALA A 212 41.34 16.35 -27.47
N PRO A 213 42.67 16.33 -27.23
CA PRO A 213 43.34 15.22 -26.55
C PRO A 213 43.11 15.25 -25.02
N CYS A 214 42.91 14.07 -24.42
CA CYS A 214 42.54 13.90 -23.01
C CYS A 214 43.60 14.39 -22.01
N SER A 215 43.19 15.19 -21.02
CA SER A 215 43.96 15.43 -19.79
C SER A 215 43.12 15.18 -18.53
N ARG A 216 43.61 14.26 -17.69
CA ARG A 216 43.24 13.81 -16.33
C ARG A 216 41.86 14.16 -15.71
N LEU A 217 41.16 13.08 -15.32
CA LEU A 217 40.08 12.93 -14.33
C LEU A 217 39.97 14.06 -13.28
N VAL A 218 38.84 14.77 -13.30
CA VAL A 218 38.35 15.51 -12.13
C VAL A 218 37.81 14.50 -11.13
N GLN A 219 38.39 14.45 -9.92
CA GLN A 219 37.81 13.70 -8.81
C GLN A 219 36.48 14.35 -8.42
N VAL A 220 35.39 13.58 -8.50
CA VAL A 220 34.10 13.95 -7.89
C VAL A 220 34.26 13.74 -6.38
N GLY A 221 34.61 14.82 -5.68
CA GLY A 221 34.80 14.81 -4.25
C GLY A 221 35.18 16.18 -3.74
N GLU A 222 34.20 17.08 -3.62
CA GLU A 222 34.18 18.12 -2.58
C GLU A 222 32.79 18.78 -2.53
N ALA A 223 32.28 18.91 -1.31
CA ALA A 223 31.08 19.67 -0.99
C ALA A 223 31.27 21.13 -1.43
N VAL A 224 30.30 21.68 -2.17
CA VAL A 224 30.24 23.14 -2.36
C VAL A 224 29.64 23.73 -1.10
N ASP A 225 30.53 24.20 -0.24
CA ASP A 225 30.20 24.97 0.95
C ASP A 225 29.80 26.41 0.54
N GLY A 226 28.71 26.91 1.15
CA GLY A 226 28.49 28.31 1.50
C GLY A 226 28.50 29.38 0.40
N ALA A 227 27.36 29.59 -0.26
CA ALA A 227 26.98 30.94 -0.72
C ALA A 227 25.93 31.52 0.24
N ARG A 228 26.38 32.38 1.16
CA ARG A 228 25.51 33.28 1.94
C ARG A 228 24.76 34.18 0.95
N ILE A 229 23.44 34.10 0.93
CA ILE A 229 22.60 35.17 0.38
C ILE A 229 22.38 36.17 1.52
N PRO A 230 22.72 37.46 1.34
CA PRO A 230 22.48 38.48 2.35
C PRO A 230 20.99 38.67 2.58
N GLY A 231 20.64 38.88 3.85
CA GLY A 231 19.31 39.31 4.24
C GLY A 231 18.99 40.73 3.79
N GLU A 232 17.69 41.01 3.92
CA GLU A 232 16.97 42.28 3.85
C GLU A 232 16.19 42.59 2.56
N ILE A 233 14.97 43.09 2.83
CA ILE A 233 13.97 43.75 1.96
C ILE A 233 12.96 42.75 1.33
N MET A 234 11.67 42.69 1.68
CA MET A 234 10.80 43.69 2.30
C MET A 234 9.58 43.06 3.01
N LEU A 235 9.34 43.54 4.23
CA LEU A 235 8.05 43.52 4.93
C LEU A 235 7.08 44.47 4.23
N ASN A 236 5.82 44.06 4.03
CA ASN A 236 4.57 44.84 4.15
C ASN A 236 3.51 44.35 3.15
N ILE A 237 2.45 43.72 3.67
CA ILE A 237 1.04 44.13 3.51
C ILE A 237 0.25 43.37 4.59
N VAL A 238 0.18 43.98 5.77
CA VAL A 238 -0.95 43.82 6.71
C VAL A 238 -1.38 45.25 7.03
N GLY A 239 -2.53 45.66 6.53
CA GLY A 239 -3.01 47.01 6.75
C GLY A 239 -4.26 47.37 5.95
N THR A 240 -5.41 47.24 6.61
CA THR A 240 -6.64 48.02 6.41
C THR A 240 -7.48 47.82 5.14
N ALA A 241 -8.55 47.05 5.29
CA ALA A 241 -9.89 47.44 4.81
C ALA A 241 -10.99 46.77 5.66
N VAL A 242 -11.09 47.17 6.94
CA VAL A 242 -12.34 47.06 7.70
C VAL A 242 -13.14 48.33 7.46
N ARG A 243 -14.26 48.22 6.74
CA ARG A 243 -15.55 48.92 7.00
C ARG A 243 -16.49 48.69 5.82
N CYS A 244 -17.45 47.76 5.97
CA CYS A 244 -18.86 48.10 6.11
C CYS A 244 -19.70 46.81 6.21
N ARG A 245 -20.78 46.87 7.00
CA ARG A 245 -21.81 45.83 7.23
C ARG A 245 -21.50 44.68 8.19
N ARG A 246 -21.16 45.05 9.42
CA ARG A 246 -21.72 44.39 10.62
C ARG A 246 -23.03 45.10 10.98
N ARG A 247 -24.15 44.38 10.98
CA ARG A 247 -25.32 44.55 11.87
C ARG A 247 -26.40 43.55 11.42
N LEU A 248 -26.27 42.31 11.90
CA LEU A 248 -27.41 41.40 12.23
C LEU A 248 -26.97 39.97 12.63
N VAL A 249 -25.72 39.55 12.42
CA VAL A 249 -25.28 38.16 12.77
C VAL A 249 -24.42 38.06 14.05
N ALA A 250 -23.95 39.18 14.61
CA ALA A 250 -22.99 39.19 15.72
C ALA A 250 -23.59 39.03 17.14
N ALA A 251 -24.90 38.79 17.27
CA ALA A 251 -25.54 38.65 18.59
C ALA A 251 -25.92 37.22 18.97
N LEU A 252 -25.98 36.28 18.01
CA LEU A 252 -26.47 34.91 18.26
C LEU A 252 -25.35 33.88 18.44
N LEU A 253 -24.19 34.08 17.82
CA LEU A 253 -23.06 33.13 17.91
C LEU A 253 -22.44 33.00 19.31
N PRO A 254 -22.18 34.09 20.07
CA PRO A 254 -21.64 33.95 21.42
C PRO A 254 -22.67 33.39 22.40
N ILE A 255 -23.96 33.63 22.19
CA ILE A 255 -25.04 33.07 23.02
C ILE A 255 -25.21 31.57 22.76
N LEU A 256 -25.11 31.11 21.51
CA LEU A 256 -25.14 29.68 21.17
C LEU A 256 -23.89 28.93 21.67
N LEU A 257 -22.71 29.55 21.64
CA LEU A 257 -21.48 28.98 22.20
C LEU A 257 -21.49 28.92 23.74
N LEU A 258 -22.05 29.93 24.41
CA LEU A 258 -22.18 29.95 25.87
C LEU A 258 -23.26 28.98 26.40
N ILE A 259 -24.36 28.78 25.67
CA ILE A 259 -25.39 27.79 26.02
C ILE A 259 -24.89 26.36 25.78
N GLY A 260 -24.04 26.14 24.76
CA GLY A 260 -23.43 24.84 24.46
C GLY A 260 -22.43 24.36 25.54
N CYS A 261 -21.59 25.25 26.08
CA CYS A 261 -20.60 24.87 27.09
C CYS A 261 -21.23 24.59 28.47
N ALA A 262 -22.33 25.27 28.83
CA ALA A 262 -22.96 25.12 30.14
C ALA A 262 -23.69 23.77 30.36
N GLY A 263 -24.02 23.04 29.28
CA GLY A 263 -24.67 21.72 29.37
C GLY A 263 -23.69 20.55 29.47
N ILE A 264 -22.43 20.73 29.03
CA ILE A 264 -21.45 19.64 28.91
C ILE A 264 -20.91 19.23 30.29
N ASP A 265 -20.78 20.15 31.25
CA ASP A 265 -20.28 19.86 32.61
C ASP A 265 -21.36 19.93 33.71
N ALA A 266 -22.64 19.84 33.32
CA ALA A 266 -23.76 20.11 34.21
C ALA A 266 -23.71 19.35 35.57
N PRO A 267 -23.49 18.01 35.63
CA PRO A 267 -23.45 17.28 36.90
C PRO A 267 -22.36 17.80 37.86
N PHE A 268 -21.10 17.82 37.42
CA PHE A 268 -19.99 18.33 38.23
C PHE A 268 -20.16 19.79 38.65
N SER A 269 -20.69 20.64 37.77
CA SER A 269 -20.97 22.04 38.10
C SER A 269 -22.05 22.20 39.17
N THR A 270 -22.95 21.22 39.32
CA THR A 270 -23.92 21.19 40.42
C THR A 270 -23.30 20.72 41.73
N ASP A 271 -22.36 19.78 41.69
CA ASP A 271 -21.65 19.31 42.89
C ASP A 271 -20.74 20.39 43.48
N LEU A 272 -20.08 21.17 42.63
CA LEU A 272 -19.33 22.37 43.03
C LEU A 272 -20.20 23.44 43.71
N ARG A 273 -21.53 23.40 43.52
CA ARG A 273 -22.51 24.31 44.14
C ARG A 273 -23.38 23.61 45.19
N SER A 274 -23.08 22.37 45.53
CA SER A 274 -23.87 21.56 46.47
C SER A 274 -23.86 22.16 47.88
N GLY A 275 -25.01 22.10 48.55
CA GLY A 275 -25.13 22.43 49.97
C GLY A 275 -24.69 21.30 50.91
N ALA A 276 -24.42 20.10 50.37
CA ALA A 276 -23.87 18.97 51.13
C ALA A 276 -22.33 19.10 51.22
N GLY A 277 -21.81 19.23 52.44
CA GLY A 277 -20.41 19.60 52.67
C GLY A 277 -19.37 18.56 52.19
N ASP A 278 -19.72 17.29 52.22
CA ASP A 278 -18.91 16.17 51.71
C ASP A 278 -18.84 16.16 50.17
N VAL A 279 -19.98 16.21 49.48
CA VAL A 279 -20.03 16.27 48.00
C VAL A 279 -19.29 17.50 47.49
N HIS A 280 -19.50 18.64 48.14
CA HIS A 280 -18.88 19.91 47.77
C HIS A 280 -17.35 19.92 47.96
N SER A 281 -16.87 19.33 49.06
CA SER A 281 -15.42 19.22 49.31
C SER A 281 -14.76 18.24 48.34
N CYS A 282 -15.41 17.11 48.04
CA CYS A 282 -14.93 16.14 47.04
C CYS A 282 -14.90 16.74 45.63
N ALA A 283 -15.93 17.50 45.23
CA ALA A 283 -15.95 18.16 43.94
C ALA A 283 -14.84 19.23 43.81
N ARG A 284 -14.58 19.99 44.89
CA ARG A 284 -13.45 20.92 44.93
C ARG A 284 -12.11 20.22 44.85
N TRP A 285 -11.94 19.10 45.55
CA TRP A 285 -10.72 18.30 45.49
C TRP A 285 -10.36 17.93 44.05
N PHE A 286 -11.31 17.39 43.28
CA PHE A 286 -11.08 17.08 41.86
C PHE A 286 -10.78 18.31 41.01
N ALA A 287 -11.45 19.44 41.26
CA ALA A 287 -11.19 20.68 40.53
C ALA A 287 -9.76 21.22 40.78
N ASP A 288 -9.31 21.18 42.04
CA ASP A 288 -7.98 21.63 42.43
C ASP A 288 -6.89 20.67 41.91
N LEU A 289 -7.13 19.36 41.99
CA LEU A 289 -6.26 18.34 41.42
C LEU A 289 -6.12 18.49 39.91
N ASP A 290 -7.23 18.66 39.20
CA ASP A 290 -7.24 18.89 37.75
C ASP A 290 -6.48 20.15 37.36
N ALA A 291 -6.70 21.26 38.09
CA ALA A 291 -5.99 22.50 37.86
C ALA A 291 -4.48 22.39 38.16
N ALA A 292 -4.06 21.54 39.09
CA ALA A 292 -2.66 21.23 39.31
C ALA A 292 -2.05 20.44 38.15
N ILE A 293 -2.75 19.38 37.70
CA ILE A 293 -2.34 18.52 36.59
C ILE A 293 -2.23 19.30 35.28
N ASP A 294 -3.23 20.14 34.97
CA ASP A 294 -3.24 20.94 33.74
C ASP A 294 -2.15 22.01 33.74
N ARG A 295 -1.89 22.67 34.87
CA ARG A 295 -0.81 23.65 34.97
C ARG A 295 0.58 23.03 34.84
N ALA A 296 0.74 21.76 35.23
CA ALA A 296 1.98 21.02 35.10
C ALA A 296 2.11 20.32 33.74
N GLU A 297 1.06 20.32 32.90
CA GLU A 297 1.00 19.60 31.61
C GLU A 297 1.27 18.09 31.75
N VAL A 298 0.89 17.48 32.88
CA VAL A 298 1.14 16.06 33.18
C VAL A 298 -0.08 15.16 33.00
N ARG A 299 -1.14 15.68 32.36
CA ARG A 299 -2.38 14.94 32.12
C ARG A 299 -2.11 13.70 31.27
N ASP A 300 -2.62 12.56 31.72
CA ASP A 300 -2.58 11.32 30.94
C ASP A 300 -3.65 11.37 29.84
N ALA A 301 -3.24 11.12 28.59
CA ALA A 301 -4.13 11.17 27.44
C ALA A 301 -4.81 9.82 27.15
N GLY A 302 -4.19 8.70 27.55
CA GLY A 302 -4.56 7.35 27.12
C GLY A 302 -6.04 6.98 27.34
N ALA A 303 -6.60 7.28 28.51
CA ALA A 303 -8.04 7.12 28.78
C ALA A 303 -8.77 8.46 28.79
N TYR A 304 -9.86 8.58 28.02
CA TYR A 304 -10.61 9.82 27.87
C TYR A 304 -11.48 10.11 29.09
N ARG A 305 -11.38 11.32 29.65
CA ARG A 305 -12.24 11.75 30.76
C ARG A 305 -13.68 11.97 30.31
N ILE A 306 -14.62 11.44 31.09
CA ILE A 306 -16.03 11.62 30.80
C ILE A 306 -16.48 13.01 31.28
N PRO A 307 -16.97 13.90 30.38
CA PRO A 307 -17.41 15.23 30.78
C PRO A 307 -18.50 15.19 31.85
N GLY A 308 -18.36 16.01 32.89
CA GLY A 308 -19.24 16.02 34.06
C GLY A 308 -19.01 14.93 35.11
N TYR A 309 -18.08 13.97 34.89
CA TYR A 309 -17.74 12.91 35.84
C TYR A 309 -16.21 12.84 36.05
N PRO A 310 -15.63 13.68 36.90
CA PRO A 310 -14.17 13.86 37.00
C PRO A 310 -13.39 12.64 37.55
N TYR A 311 -14.11 11.65 38.08
CA TYR A 311 -13.60 10.40 38.64
C TYR A 311 -13.77 9.20 37.68
N LEU A 312 -14.21 9.43 36.44
CA LEU A 312 -14.44 8.39 35.43
C LEU A 312 -13.69 8.69 34.13
N ARG A 313 -13.03 7.67 33.60
CA ARG A 313 -12.44 7.68 32.25
C ARG A 313 -12.93 6.50 31.43
N VAL A 314 -12.85 6.63 30.12
CA VAL A 314 -13.30 5.63 29.17
C VAL A 314 -12.28 5.46 28.05
N ASP A 315 -11.98 4.21 27.70
CA ASP A 315 -11.24 3.82 26.50
C ASP A 315 -12.22 3.28 25.43
N ARG A 316 -11.76 3.09 24.18
CA ARG A 316 -12.65 2.65 23.09
C ARG A 316 -13.25 1.27 23.37
N PHE A 317 -12.50 0.38 24.02
CA PHE A 317 -12.96 -0.95 24.40
C PHE A 317 -14.12 -0.90 25.39
N THR A 318 -13.98 -0.16 26.47
CA THR A 318 -14.98 -0.01 27.54
C THR A 318 -16.20 0.77 27.03
N ALA A 319 -16.02 1.77 26.16
CA ALA A 319 -17.12 2.46 25.48
C ALA A 319 -18.01 1.51 24.66
N SER A 320 -17.45 0.42 24.10
CA SER A 320 -18.22 -0.55 23.30
C SER A 320 -19.26 -1.34 24.10
N PHE A 321 -19.17 -1.34 25.44
CA PHE A 321 -20.12 -2.03 26.32
C PHE A 321 -21.30 -1.17 26.73
N SER A 322 -21.42 0.08 26.26
CA SER A 322 -22.58 0.94 26.52
C SER A 322 -23.94 0.24 26.33
N PRO A 323 -24.18 -0.59 25.27
CA PRO A 323 -25.41 -1.38 25.16
C PRO A 323 -25.55 -2.47 26.24
N ALA A 324 -24.50 -3.22 26.54
CA ALA A 324 -24.52 -4.25 27.58
C ALA A 324 -24.75 -3.65 28.98
N ALA A 325 -24.18 -2.46 29.23
CA ALA A 325 -24.38 -1.67 30.44
C ALA A 325 -25.83 -1.17 30.58
N THR A 326 -26.60 -1.04 29.49
CA THR A 326 -28.06 -0.77 29.57
C THR A 326 -28.89 -2.02 29.83
N GLY A 327 -28.36 -3.23 29.56
CA GLY A 327 -29.13 -4.47 29.57
C GLY A 327 -29.30 -5.14 30.94
N SER A 328 -28.42 -4.86 31.92
CA SER A 328 -28.52 -5.42 33.28
C SER A 328 -27.83 -4.54 34.33
N ASP A 329 -28.26 -4.64 35.60
CA ASP A 329 -27.62 -3.90 36.69
C ASP A 329 -26.22 -4.42 37.00
N ALA A 330 -26.02 -5.74 36.96
CA ALA A 330 -24.70 -6.35 37.14
C ALA A 330 -23.71 -5.91 36.04
N GLY A 331 -24.17 -5.87 34.78
CA GLY A 331 -23.37 -5.36 33.65
C GLY A 331 -23.02 -3.88 33.80
N PHE A 332 -23.95 -3.06 34.28
CA PHE A 332 -23.68 -1.64 34.56
C PHE A 332 -22.64 -1.44 35.67
N VAL A 333 -22.75 -2.17 36.77
CA VAL A 333 -21.78 -2.10 37.88
C VAL A 333 -20.40 -2.53 37.43
N ALA A 334 -20.30 -3.62 36.66
CA ALA A 334 -19.03 -4.08 36.10
C ALA A 334 -18.42 -3.05 35.14
N TRP A 335 -19.25 -2.45 34.28
CA TRP A 335 -18.83 -1.39 33.37
C TRP A 335 -18.33 -0.14 34.11
N LEU A 336 -19.09 0.34 35.09
CA LEU A 336 -18.71 1.50 35.91
C LEU A 336 -17.41 1.26 36.67
N SER A 337 -17.24 0.09 37.28
CA SER A 337 -16.00 -0.29 37.98
C SER A 337 -14.79 -0.22 37.06
N ARG A 338 -14.96 -0.52 35.77
CA ARG A 338 -13.90 -0.42 34.77
C ARG A 338 -13.57 1.02 34.42
N LEU A 339 -14.57 1.91 34.32
CA LEU A 339 -14.35 3.34 34.11
C LEU A 339 -13.57 3.99 35.27
N GLU A 340 -13.86 3.57 36.51
CA GLU A 340 -13.14 4.01 37.71
C GLU A 340 -11.71 3.47 37.75
N ALA A 341 -11.50 2.21 37.35
CA ALA A 341 -10.16 1.63 37.27
C ALA A 341 -9.28 2.38 36.24
N LEU A 342 -9.86 2.80 35.10
CA LEU A 342 -9.18 3.62 34.11
C LEU A 342 -8.81 5.00 34.68
N ASP A 343 -9.73 5.68 35.38
CA ASP A 343 -9.41 6.97 36.00
C ASP A 343 -8.33 6.83 37.07
N ARG A 344 -8.45 5.84 37.96
CA ARG A 344 -7.46 5.59 39.01
C ARG A 344 -6.06 5.35 38.46
N SER A 345 -5.94 4.54 37.40
CA SER A 345 -4.65 4.26 36.75
C SER A 345 -4.03 5.53 36.16
N ALA A 346 -4.83 6.33 35.45
CA ALA A 346 -4.38 7.60 34.90
C ALA A 346 -3.97 8.60 35.99
N ARG A 347 -4.80 8.74 37.04
CA ARG A 347 -4.54 9.62 38.19
C ARG A 347 -3.25 9.27 38.91
N HIS A 348 -2.95 7.98 39.07
CA HIS A 348 -1.69 7.53 39.66
C HIS A 348 -0.48 8.07 38.89
N ALA A 349 -0.49 7.96 37.56
CA ALA A 349 0.57 8.50 36.72
C ALA A 349 0.62 10.04 36.75
N GLU A 350 -0.54 10.70 36.69
CA GLU A 350 -0.64 12.17 36.76
C GLU A 350 -0.07 12.72 38.07
N ILE A 351 -0.45 12.12 39.21
CA ILE A 351 0.03 12.52 40.54
C ILE A 351 1.52 12.25 40.69
N ALA A 352 2.02 11.11 40.20
CA ALA A 352 3.44 10.76 40.27
C ALA A 352 4.33 11.76 39.51
N ASN A 353 3.81 12.36 38.44
CA ASN A 353 4.53 13.34 37.62
C ASN A 353 4.35 14.80 38.08
N LEU A 354 3.50 15.08 39.08
CA LEU A 354 3.34 16.44 39.60
C LEU A 354 4.61 16.92 40.31
N PRO A 355 5.04 18.19 40.09
CA PRO A 355 6.08 18.80 40.91
C PRO A 355 5.53 19.12 42.30
N ASP A 356 6.21 18.60 43.34
CA ASP A 356 5.89 18.81 44.76
C ASP A 356 4.37 18.70 45.08
N PRO A 357 3.73 17.53 44.84
CA PRO A 357 2.27 17.40 44.84
C PRO A 357 1.63 17.73 46.20
N ALA A 358 2.30 17.40 47.30
CA ALA A 358 1.86 17.76 48.65
C ALA A 358 1.74 19.28 48.84
N GLN A 359 2.74 20.06 48.41
CA GLN A 359 2.69 21.51 48.52
C GLN A 359 1.64 22.10 47.57
N THR A 360 1.59 21.61 46.34
CA THR A 360 0.66 22.11 45.31
C THR A 360 -0.80 21.90 45.69
N LEU A 361 -1.13 20.80 46.37
CA LEU A 361 -2.49 20.43 46.77
C LEU A 361 -2.80 20.73 48.24
N GLY A 362 -1.83 21.26 49.00
CA GLY A 362 -2.02 21.58 50.42
C GLY A 362 -2.22 20.35 51.31
N ILE A 363 -1.65 19.20 50.93
CA ILE A 363 -1.70 17.93 51.67
C ILE A 363 -0.38 17.70 52.40
N ALA A 364 -0.42 17.22 53.64
CA ALA A 364 0.77 17.03 54.45
C ALA A 364 1.62 15.82 54.01
N ASP A 365 0.98 14.70 53.68
CA ASP A 365 1.64 13.48 53.22
C ASP A 365 1.22 13.18 51.76
N PRO A 366 2.16 13.15 50.79
CA PRO A 366 1.87 12.76 49.42
C PRO A 366 1.13 11.42 49.29
N ALA A 367 1.34 10.48 50.22
CA ALA A 367 0.65 9.19 50.22
C ALA A 367 -0.87 9.30 50.43
N ASP A 368 -1.34 10.38 51.06
CA ASP A 368 -2.76 10.60 51.33
C ASP A 368 -3.52 11.08 50.07
N ILE A 369 -2.82 11.58 49.05
CA ILE A 369 -3.44 12.17 47.84
C ILE A 369 -4.27 11.14 47.08
N GLU A 370 -3.71 9.95 46.85
CA GLU A 370 -4.42 8.86 46.16
C GLU A 370 -5.59 8.34 46.99
N GLN A 371 -5.38 8.15 48.29
CA GLN A 371 -6.42 7.69 49.20
C GLN A 371 -7.60 8.68 49.28
N LEU A 372 -7.31 9.98 49.34
CA LEU A 372 -8.33 11.03 49.32
C LEU A 372 -9.06 11.05 47.98
N THR A 373 -8.34 10.91 46.87
CA THR A 373 -8.93 10.85 45.52
C THR A 373 -9.90 9.67 45.39
N ASP A 374 -9.53 8.48 45.87
CA ASP A 374 -10.40 7.30 45.90
C ASP A 374 -11.66 7.52 46.77
N GLN A 375 -11.52 8.14 47.95
CA GLN A 375 -12.65 8.46 48.83
C GLN A 375 -13.60 9.49 48.21
N CYS A 376 -13.05 10.52 47.56
CA CYS A 376 -13.82 11.52 46.84
C CYS A 376 -14.54 10.91 45.64
N ALA A 377 -13.90 10.02 44.89
CA ALA A 377 -14.50 9.30 43.76
C ALA A 377 -15.73 8.50 44.22
N GLU A 378 -15.60 7.73 45.30
CA GLU A 378 -16.71 6.96 45.88
C GLU A 378 -17.88 7.85 46.34
N THR A 379 -17.57 9.00 46.94
CA THR A 379 -18.60 9.96 47.40
C THR A 379 -19.39 10.55 46.23
N LEU A 380 -18.70 11.00 45.17
CA LEU A 380 -19.34 11.53 43.96
C LEU A 380 -20.13 10.45 43.23
N ARG A 381 -19.59 9.23 43.13
CA ARG A 381 -20.27 8.07 42.56
C ARG A 381 -21.59 7.76 43.26
N GLN A 382 -21.60 7.66 44.58
CA GLN A 382 -22.83 7.40 45.33
C GLN A 382 -23.88 8.49 45.08
N ARG A 383 -23.44 9.75 45.01
CA ARG A 383 -24.31 10.90 44.73
C ARG A 383 -24.90 10.87 43.32
N ASP A 384 -24.10 10.53 42.33
CA ASP A 384 -24.50 10.45 40.92
C ASP A 384 -25.47 9.29 40.66
N LEU A 385 -25.16 8.11 41.21
CA LEU A 385 -26.00 6.92 41.07
C LEU A 385 -27.34 7.02 41.81
N ALA A 386 -27.45 7.88 42.83
CA ALA A 386 -28.72 8.20 43.49
C ALA A 386 -29.63 9.12 42.65
N GLY A 387 -29.11 9.78 41.60
CA GLY A 387 -29.85 10.70 40.75
C GLY A 387 -30.74 10.00 39.73
N THR A 388 -31.94 10.54 39.49
CA THR A 388 -32.84 10.03 38.44
C THR A 388 -32.32 10.42 37.06
N GLY A 389 -31.99 9.45 36.21
CA GLY A 389 -31.56 9.68 34.82
C GLY A 389 -30.05 9.70 34.59
N THR A 390 -29.24 9.75 35.66
CA THR A 390 -27.77 9.83 35.60
C THR A 390 -27.14 8.68 34.81
N ARG A 391 -27.69 7.46 34.94
CA ARG A 391 -27.20 6.27 34.20
C ARG A 391 -27.25 6.44 32.69
N SER A 392 -28.37 6.96 32.16
CA SER A 392 -28.55 7.17 30.72
C SER A 392 -27.61 8.27 30.19
N GLU A 393 -27.45 9.33 30.98
CA GLU A 393 -26.56 10.44 30.66
C GLU A 393 -25.08 10.01 30.65
N LEU A 394 -24.64 9.29 31.68
CA LEU A 394 -23.29 8.72 31.76
C LEU A 394 -22.99 7.83 30.55
N ILE A 395 -23.89 6.90 30.21
CA ILE A 395 -23.73 6.00 29.04
C ILE A 395 -23.63 6.80 27.74
N THR A 396 -24.42 7.87 27.60
CA THR A 396 -24.39 8.72 26.40
C THR A 396 -23.07 9.49 26.28
N ARG A 397 -22.50 9.95 27.40
CA ARG A 397 -21.27 10.75 27.46
C ARG A 397 -19.99 9.90 27.43
N ALA A 398 -20.05 8.62 27.78
CA ALA A 398 -18.93 7.68 27.80
C ALA A 398 -18.52 7.24 26.38
N GLN A 399 -18.11 8.20 25.55
CA GLN A 399 -17.61 7.98 24.20
C GLN A 399 -16.22 8.60 24.06
N VAL A 400 -15.33 7.90 23.37
CA VAL A 400 -13.99 8.38 23.06
C VAL A 400 -14.02 9.09 21.70
N PRO A 401 -13.67 10.39 21.62
CA PRO A 401 -13.52 11.09 20.34
C PRO A 401 -12.55 10.36 19.42
N ASP A 402 -12.68 10.50 18.11
CA ASP A 402 -11.66 9.98 17.20
C ASP A 402 -10.50 10.97 17.02
N ASP A 403 -9.32 10.43 16.74
CA ASP A 403 -8.10 11.21 16.46
C ASP A 403 -8.09 11.82 15.04
N TYR A 404 -9.27 12.12 14.48
CA TYR A 404 -9.43 12.66 13.12
C TYR A 404 -10.17 14.00 13.10
N HIS A 405 -9.44 15.08 12.84
CA HIS A 405 -9.95 16.44 12.76
C HIS A 405 -10.77 16.69 11.48
N ASP A 406 -12.10 16.80 11.64
CA ASP A 406 -13.02 17.10 10.53
C ASP A 406 -12.70 18.43 9.83
N TRP A 407 -12.33 19.45 10.59
CA TRP A 407 -12.06 20.78 10.03
C TRP A 407 -10.82 20.78 9.12
N GLU A 408 -9.79 20.01 9.46
CA GLU A 408 -8.59 19.82 8.64
C GLU A 408 -8.95 19.13 7.33
N ARG A 409 -9.78 18.08 7.38
CA ARG A 409 -10.26 17.37 6.19
C ARG A 409 -11.09 18.24 5.27
N VAL A 410 -11.92 19.11 5.83
CA VAL A 410 -12.74 20.05 5.07
C VAL A 410 -11.86 21.12 4.41
N LEU A 411 -10.98 21.78 5.15
CA LEU A 411 -10.10 22.83 4.62
C LEU A 411 -9.05 22.27 3.66
N GLY A 412 -8.56 21.06 3.92
CA GLY A 412 -7.58 20.35 3.12
C GLY A 412 -8.16 19.65 1.89
N LEU A 413 -9.46 19.80 1.60
CA LEU A 413 -10.14 19.18 0.45
C LEU A 413 -9.93 17.65 0.40
N TYR A 414 -10.06 16.98 1.55
CA TYR A 414 -9.81 15.55 1.74
C TYR A 414 -10.38 14.64 0.62
N PRO A 415 -11.62 14.81 0.12
CA PRO A 415 -12.14 13.94 -0.94
C PRO A 415 -11.33 13.96 -2.23
N ILE A 416 -10.58 15.05 -2.49
CA ILE A 416 -9.72 15.21 -3.66
C ILE A 416 -8.30 14.72 -3.32
N VAL A 417 -7.75 15.15 -2.19
CA VAL A 417 -6.36 14.85 -1.79
C VAL A 417 -6.16 13.39 -1.38
N SER A 418 -7.19 12.71 -0.89
CA SER A 418 -7.13 11.28 -0.52
C SER A 418 -7.01 10.35 -1.73
N ILE A 419 -7.45 10.77 -2.93
CA ILE A 419 -7.39 9.95 -4.14
C ILE A 419 -5.94 9.59 -4.51
N PRO A 420 -5.03 10.56 -4.69
CA PRO A 420 -3.64 10.27 -4.98
C PRO A 420 -2.89 9.64 -3.82
N PHE A 421 -3.23 10.02 -2.59
CA PHE A 421 -2.62 9.45 -1.38
C PHE A 421 -2.84 7.94 -1.32
N ALA A 422 -4.07 7.49 -1.58
CA ALA A 422 -4.41 6.07 -1.64
C ALA A 422 -3.62 5.32 -2.72
N LYS A 423 -3.40 5.89 -3.91
CA LYS A 423 -2.55 5.25 -4.93
C LYS A 423 -1.11 5.07 -4.46
N GLY A 424 -0.59 6.02 -3.67
CA GLY A 424 0.72 5.91 -3.03
C GLY A 424 0.76 4.74 -2.05
N ILE A 425 -0.29 4.57 -1.26
CA ILE A 425 -0.43 3.42 -0.36
C ILE A 425 -0.52 2.11 -1.14
N ASP A 426 -1.32 2.04 -2.21
CA ASP A 426 -1.43 0.83 -3.04
C ASP A 426 -0.06 0.41 -3.60
N SER A 427 0.76 1.39 -4.05
CA SER A 427 2.13 1.16 -4.48
C SER A 427 3.04 0.68 -3.35
N TRP A 428 2.96 1.30 -2.17
CA TRP A 428 3.74 0.88 -1.00
C TRP A 428 3.34 -0.54 -0.54
N GLN A 429 2.06 -0.88 -0.58
CA GLN A 429 1.56 -2.22 -0.27
C GLN A 429 2.11 -3.26 -1.25
N ALA A 430 2.08 -2.97 -2.55
CA ALA A 430 2.65 -3.84 -3.58
C ALA A 430 4.17 -4.06 -3.39
N GLN A 431 4.92 -3.00 -3.08
CA GLN A 431 6.35 -3.10 -2.76
C GLN A 431 6.60 -3.93 -1.50
N THR A 432 5.83 -3.70 -0.44
CA THR A 432 5.95 -4.44 0.81
C THR A 432 5.70 -5.93 0.59
N VAL A 433 4.67 -6.31 -0.20
CA VAL A 433 4.44 -7.72 -0.57
C VAL A 433 5.68 -8.32 -1.26
N SER A 434 6.29 -7.59 -2.20
CA SER A 434 7.50 -8.07 -2.88
C SER A 434 8.70 -8.24 -1.94
N GLN A 435 8.84 -7.38 -0.92
CA GLN A 435 9.90 -7.48 0.09
C GLN A 435 9.73 -8.72 0.97
N PHE A 436 8.50 -9.00 1.42
CA PHE A 436 8.21 -10.22 2.18
C PHE A 436 8.55 -11.48 1.37
N GLN A 437 8.17 -11.51 0.09
CA GLN A 437 8.49 -12.61 -0.83
C GLN A 437 10.00 -12.77 -1.06
N ALA A 438 10.75 -11.67 -1.11
CA ALA A 438 12.20 -11.71 -1.33
C ALA A 438 12.98 -12.27 -0.11
N ILE A 439 12.47 -12.09 1.11
CA ILE A 439 13.11 -12.57 2.34
C ILE A 439 12.70 -14.01 2.65
N GLU A 440 11.51 -14.44 2.22
CA GLU A 440 11.01 -15.79 2.46
C GLU A 440 11.97 -16.85 1.90
N GLY A 441 12.50 -17.72 2.77
CA GLY A 441 13.41 -18.80 2.40
C GLY A 441 14.85 -18.37 2.05
N HIS A 442 15.18 -17.08 2.07
CA HIS A 442 16.49 -16.56 1.68
C HIS A 442 17.27 -15.98 2.88
N PRO A 443 18.61 -16.12 2.91
CA PRO A 443 19.42 -15.45 3.93
C PRO A 443 19.38 -13.93 3.75
N LEU A 444 19.25 -13.20 4.86
CA LEU A 444 19.30 -11.74 4.85
C LEU A 444 20.64 -11.24 4.30
N ALA A 445 20.61 -10.28 3.39
CA ALA A 445 21.81 -9.67 2.82
C ALA A 445 22.60 -8.83 3.84
N THR A 446 21.92 -8.29 4.85
CA THR A 446 22.48 -7.42 5.89
C THR A 446 22.68 -8.20 7.19
N PRO A 447 23.77 -7.95 7.95
CA PRO A 447 23.91 -8.49 9.30
C PRO A 447 22.68 -8.19 10.16
N ALA A 448 22.27 -9.15 10.99
CA ALA A 448 21.11 -8.98 11.85
C ALA A 448 21.42 -9.41 13.29
N VAL A 449 20.92 -8.64 14.25
CA VAL A 449 20.93 -8.97 15.67
C VAL A 449 19.60 -9.59 16.05
N ARG A 450 19.66 -10.72 16.73
CA ARG A 450 18.49 -11.40 17.29
C ARG A 450 18.34 -11.01 18.75
N TYR A 451 17.15 -10.57 19.13
CA TYR A 451 16.75 -10.28 20.50
C TYR A 451 15.65 -11.24 20.92
N ALA A 452 15.86 -11.99 22.01
CA ALA A 452 14.91 -12.95 22.53
C ALA A 452 14.61 -12.66 24.01
N PRO A 453 13.38 -12.94 24.49
CA PRO A 453 13.01 -12.65 25.87
C PRO A 453 13.81 -13.52 26.85
N ALA A 454 14.21 -12.94 27.98
CA ALA A 454 14.85 -13.67 29.08
C ALA A 454 13.93 -14.74 29.70
N ALA A 455 12.61 -14.51 29.66
CA ALA A 455 11.61 -15.40 30.24
C ALA A 455 11.40 -16.65 29.38
N LYS A 456 11.23 -17.80 30.03
CA LYS A 456 10.91 -19.06 29.35
C LYS A 456 9.41 -19.11 29.00
N PRO A 457 9.04 -19.58 27.80
CA PRO A 457 7.64 -19.75 27.44
C PRO A 457 7.02 -20.95 28.17
N ALA A 458 5.72 -20.87 28.47
CA ALA A 458 4.95 -22.01 28.92
C ALA A 458 4.59 -22.94 27.73
N ASP A 459 4.09 -24.14 28.03
CA ASP A 459 3.56 -25.05 27.00
C ASP A 459 2.09 -24.71 26.65
N ALA A 460 1.60 -25.30 25.55
CA ALA A 460 0.26 -25.04 25.06
C ALA A 460 -0.83 -25.51 26.03
N ALA A 461 -0.58 -26.54 26.84
CA ALA A 461 -1.54 -27.05 27.82
C ALA A 461 -1.75 -26.07 28.97
N THR A 462 -0.65 -25.49 29.49
CA THR A 462 -0.68 -24.45 30.52
C THR A 462 -1.41 -23.20 30.03
N VAL A 463 -1.15 -22.79 28.78
CA VAL A 463 -1.85 -21.65 28.17
C VAL A 463 -3.35 -21.93 28.06
N ALA A 464 -3.74 -23.10 27.56
CA ALA A 464 -5.15 -23.47 27.44
C ALA A 464 -5.85 -23.53 28.81
N GLU A 465 -5.18 -24.04 29.85
CA GLU A 465 -5.70 -24.03 31.21
C GLU A 465 -5.94 -22.61 31.72
N ILE A 466 -4.96 -21.71 31.57
CA ILE A 466 -5.10 -20.30 31.95
C ILE A 466 -6.32 -19.67 31.25
N MET A 467 -6.45 -19.89 29.94
CA MET A 467 -7.49 -19.25 29.13
C MET A 467 -8.89 -19.79 29.43
N THR A 468 -9.01 -21.08 29.73
CA THR A 468 -10.31 -21.74 29.96
C THR A 468 -10.79 -21.64 31.41
N THR A 469 -9.89 -21.50 32.37
CA THR A 469 -10.23 -21.43 33.81
C THR A 469 -10.40 -20.00 34.33
N ALA A 470 -9.93 -18.99 33.59
CA ALA A 470 -10.07 -17.59 33.98
C ALA A 470 -11.57 -17.21 34.11
N PRO A 471 -12.02 -16.74 35.30
CA PRO A 471 -13.40 -16.30 35.46
C PRO A 471 -13.67 -15.09 34.58
N ARG A 472 -14.89 -14.99 34.03
CA ARG A 472 -15.34 -13.83 33.25
C ARG A 472 -16.28 -12.98 34.09
N ASP A 473 -16.14 -11.66 33.97
CA ASP A 473 -17.04 -10.71 34.62
C ASP A 473 -18.42 -10.65 33.91
N PRO A 474 -19.40 -9.89 34.41
CA PRO A 474 -20.70 -9.73 33.77
C PRO A 474 -20.69 -9.13 32.35
N LEU A 475 -19.55 -8.58 31.89
CA LEU A 475 -19.34 -8.10 30.52
C LEU A 475 -18.67 -9.16 29.63
N GLY A 476 -18.36 -10.34 30.18
CA GLY A 476 -17.66 -11.40 29.48
C GLY A 476 -16.13 -11.22 29.41
N ILE A 477 -15.57 -10.24 30.14
CA ILE A 477 -14.13 -9.94 30.12
C ILE A 477 -13.41 -10.93 31.05
N PRO A 478 -12.39 -11.66 30.56
CA PRO A 478 -11.65 -12.62 31.38
C PRO A 478 -10.79 -11.91 32.43
N GLN A 479 -10.86 -12.39 33.67
CA GLN A 479 -10.16 -11.87 34.84
C GLN A 479 -8.94 -12.73 35.14
N LEU A 480 -7.78 -12.29 34.69
CA LEU A 480 -6.51 -13.02 34.85
C LEU A 480 -5.82 -12.67 36.17
N ARG A 481 -5.26 -13.68 36.85
CA ARG A 481 -4.34 -13.43 37.96
C ARG A 481 -3.05 -12.79 37.43
N LYS A 482 -2.35 -12.02 38.26
CA LYS A 482 -1.08 -11.37 37.89
C LYS A 482 -0.03 -12.37 37.36
N ALA A 483 0.05 -13.57 37.95
CA ALA A 483 0.94 -14.63 37.51
C ALA A 483 0.55 -15.21 36.14
N ASP A 484 -0.75 -15.37 35.87
CA ASP A 484 -1.25 -15.87 34.59
C ASP A 484 -1.01 -14.85 33.48
N ARG A 485 -1.29 -13.55 33.73
CA ARG A 485 -0.96 -12.45 32.82
C ARG A 485 0.54 -12.45 32.46
N ALA A 486 1.42 -12.56 33.45
CA ALA A 486 2.86 -12.62 33.22
C ALA A 486 3.26 -13.86 32.41
N THR A 487 2.63 -15.00 32.66
CA THR A 487 2.89 -16.25 31.92
C THR A 487 2.48 -16.14 30.46
N LEU A 488 1.31 -15.59 30.15
CA LEU A 488 0.86 -15.38 28.77
C LEU A 488 1.79 -14.44 28.01
N LEU A 489 2.13 -13.28 28.60
CA LEU A 489 3.03 -12.31 27.97
C LEU A 489 4.44 -12.88 27.76
N ALA A 490 4.98 -13.61 28.74
CA ALA A 490 6.26 -14.29 28.58
C ALA A 490 6.24 -15.36 27.47
N THR A 491 5.12 -16.07 27.31
CA THR A 491 4.97 -17.16 26.33
C THR A 491 4.93 -16.65 24.90
N TYR A 492 4.17 -15.59 24.65
CA TYR A 492 3.98 -15.04 23.31
C TYR A 492 4.92 -13.90 22.93
N ALA A 493 5.81 -13.48 23.84
CA ALA A 493 6.80 -12.45 23.54
C ALA A 493 7.65 -12.82 22.30
N PRO A 494 7.72 -11.94 21.29
CA PRO A 494 8.35 -12.25 20.00
C PRO A 494 9.87 -12.25 20.09
N VAL A 495 10.51 -12.95 19.16
CA VAL A 495 11.94 -12.79 18.89
C VAL A 495 12.09 -11.69 17.85
N PHE A 496 12.78 -10.60 18.16
CA PHE A 496 13.05 -9.55 17.17
C PHE A 496 14.36 -9.84 16.43
N ARG A 497 14.32 -9.86 15.10
CA ARG A 497 15.49 -9.99 14.23
C ARG A 497 15.69 -8.69 13.48
N VAL A 498 16.54 -7.82 14.01
CA VAL A 498 16.76 -6.47 13.49
C VAL A 498 17.99 -6.48 12.60
N THR A 499 17.86 -6.15 11.32
CA THR A 499 19.03 -5.91 10.47
C THR A 499 19.74 -4.63 10.93
N THR A 500 21.07 -4.61 10.88
CA THR A 500 21.87 -3.55 11.52
C THR A 500 22.87 -2.92 10.56
N ASN A 501 22.76 -1.61 10.36
CA ASN A 501 23.73 -0.76 9.68
C ASN A 501 24.25 0.39 10.59
N GLY A 502 23.63 0.61 11.76
CA GLY A 502 24.04 1.65 12.69
C GLY A 502 23.60 1.39 14.14
N PRO A 503 23.99 2.30 15.07
CA PRO A 503 23.57 2.21 16.47
C PRO A 503 22.07 2.46 16.69
N TYR A 504 21.40 3.11 15.74
CA TYR A 504 19.95 3.37 15.76
C TYR A 504 19.11 2.09 15.69
N ASP A 505 19.67 0.97 15.19
CA ASP A 505 19.01 -0.33 15.09
C ASP A 505 18.98 -1.13 16.42
N ARG A 506 19.45 -0.54 17.53
CA ARG A 506 19.48 -1.21 18.84
C ARG A 506 18.25 -0.86 19.67
N ILE A 507 17.61 -1.90 20.21
CA ILE A 507 16.45 -1.74 21.09
C ILE A 507 16.86 -1.43 22.53
N GLY A 508 16.01 -0.72 23.26
CA GLY A 508 16.19 -0.44 24.69
C GLY A 508 15.00 0.33 25.29
N PRO A 509 15.00 0.56 26.61
CA PRO A 509 13.97 1.36 27.26
C PRO A 509 14.14 2.84 26.93
N LEU A 510 13.04 3.59 27.05
CA LEU A 510 13.08 5.04 26.98
C LEU A 510 13.65 5.64 28.27
N VAL A 511 14.45 6.68 28.11
CA VAL A 511 15.03 7.46 29.20
C VAL A 511 15.07 8.93 28.83
N TRP A 512 14.75 9.79 29.79
CA TRP A 512 14.93 11.23 29.66
C TRP A 512 16.40 11.59 29.94
N ARG A 513 17.08 12.15 28.94
CA ARG A 513 18.48 12.65 29.06
C ARG A 513 18.58 14.18 28.88
N GLY A 514 17.51 14.82 28.42
CA GLY A 514 17.34 16.25 28.24
C GLY A 514 15.85 16.56 28.21
N ASP A 515 15.47 17.79 27.83
CA ASP A 515 14.07 18.24 27.98
C ASP A 515 13.21 18.06 26.72
N GLU A 516 13.82 17.89 25.54
CA GLU A 516 13.13 17.90 24.24
C GLU A 516 12.38 16.61 23.92
N ALA A 517 13.06 15.45 23.98
CA ALA A 517 12.49 14.14 23.67
C ALA A 517 13.15 13.02 24.50
N PRO A 518 12.41 11.96 24.86
CA PRO A 518 13.03 10.77 25.44
C PRO A 518 13.93 10.08 24.40
N THR A 519 15.00 9.43 24.88
CA THR A 519 15.96 8.70 24.04
C THR A 519 15.99 7.23 24.43
N VAL A 520 16.56 6.38 23.57
CA VAL A 520 16.70 4.95 23.85
C VAL A 520 18.01 4.67 24.59
N ASP A 521 17.94 3.85 25.64
CA ASP A 521 19.11 3.26 26.30
C ASP A 521 19.45 1.89 25.69
N SER A 522 20.21 1.91 24.59
CA SER A 522 20.62 0.72 23.85
C SER A 522 21.58 -0.22 24.61
N GLY A 523 22.03 0.15 25.81
CA GLY A 523 22.83 -0.71 26.68
C GLY A 523 22.01 -1.80 27.39
N ARG A 524 20.68 -1.65 27.43
CA ARG A 524 19.77 -2.57 28.11
C ARG A 524 18.63 -2.97 27.16
N PRO A 525 18.78 -4.04 26.36
CA PRO A 525 17.72 -4.49 25.47
C PRO A 525 16.43 -4.77 26.24
N SER A 526 15.35 -4.08 25.86
CA SER A 526 14.06 -4.15 26.54
C SER A 526 12.91 -4.07 25.55
N VAL A 527 11.79 -4.69 25.93
CA VAL A 527 10.53 -4.69 25.18
C VAL A 527 9.43 -4.34 26.16
N TYR A 528 8.61 -3.33 25.83
CA TYR A 528 7.44 -3.00 26.63
C TYR A 528 6.32 -3.97 26.29
N GLN A 529 5.53 -4.37 27.29
CA GLN A 529 4.44 -5.33 27.14
C GLN A 529 3.14 -4.80 27.74
N ASP A 530 2.02 -5.14 27.12
CA ASP A 530 0.70 -4.88 27.66
C ASP A 530 -0.30 -5.99 27.30
N LEU A 531 -1.38 -6.09 28.08
CA LEU A 531 -2.51 -6.98 27.85
C LEU A 531 -3.78 -6.16 27.71
N VAL A 532 -4.31 -6.14 26.49
CA VAL A 532 -5.52 -5.42 26.11
C VAL A 532 -6.58 -6.40 25.60
N PHE A 533 -7.75 -5.88 25.24
CA PHE A 533 -8.89 -6.70 24.82
C PHE A 533 -9.49 -6.21 23.51
N THR A 534 -10.03 -7.15 22.74
CA THR A 534 -10.83 -6.88 21.54
C THR A 534 -12.11 -7.69 21.58
N ARG A 535 -13.08 -7.32 20.75
CA ARG A 535 -14.29 -8.10 20.49
C ARG A 535 -14.17 -8.77 19.13
N PHE A 536 -14.52 -10.05 19.09
CA PHE A 536 -14.53 -10.85 17.87
C PHE A 536 -15.49 -12.02 18.01
N ALA A 537 -16.36 -12.23 17.03
CA ALA A 537 -17.35 -13.31 17.00
C ALA A 537 -18.17 -13.41 18.32
N ASP A 538 -18.67 -12.27 18.79
CA ASP A 538 -19.43 -12.11 20.06
C ASP A 538 -18.65 -12.49 21.34
N GLN A 539 -17.33 -12.67 21.26
CA GLN A 539 -16.46 -12.95 22.39
C GLN A 539 -15.53 -11.79 22.71
N VAL A 540 -15.16 -11.66 23.98
CA VAL A 540 -14.02 -10.84 24.41
C VAL A 540 -12.76 -11.69 24.36
N LEU A 541 -11.83 -11.27 23.51
CA LEU A 541 -10.54 -11.93 23.28
C LEU A 541 -9.40 -11.11 23.88
N ILE A 542 -8.34 -11.81 24.28
CA ILE A 542 -7.12 -11.22 24.81
C ILE A 542 -6.19 -10.84 23.65
N GLN A 543 -5.62 -9.65 23.75
CA GLN A 543 -4.55 -9.17 22.88
C GLN A 543 -3.30 -8.89 23.70
N LEU A 544 -2.17 -9.45 23.28
CA LEU A 544 -0.86 -9.24 23.89
C LEU A 544 -0.08 -8.28 23.01
N VAL A 545 0.36 -7.15 23.56
CA VAL A 545 1.01 -6.06 22.83
C VAL A 545 2.46 -5.98 23.25
N TYR A 546 3.37 -5.83 22.30
CA TYR A 546 4.81 -5.70 22.51
C TYR A 546 5.33 -4.49 21.75
N THR A 547 5.90 -3.51 22.46
CA THR A 547 6.44 -2.29 21.87
C THR A 547 7.95 -2.24 22.05
N VAL A 548 8.66 -2.08 20.94
CA VAL A 548 10.12 -1.85 20.93
C VAL A 548 10.43 -0.46 20.40
N TRP A 549 11.46 0.16 20.97
CA TRP A 549 11.90 1.50 20.62
C TRP A 549 13.31 1.49 20.05
N PHE A 550 13.52 2.30 19.04
CA PHE A 550 14.78 2.60 18.34
C PHE A 550 15.12 4.07 18.53
N ALA A 551 16.42 4.40 18.55
CA ALA A 551 16.86 5.76 18.91
C ALA A 551 16.42 6.83 17.90
N GLU A 552 16.35 6.47 16.62
CA GLU A 552 15.96 7.37 15.52
C GLU A 552 15.62 6.56 14.27
N ARG A 553 14.86 7.17 13.36
CA ARG A 553 14.78 6.76 11.95
C ARG A 553 15.72 7.70 11.17
N PRO A 554 16.95 7.29 10.81
CA PRO A 554 17.89 8.15 10.11
C PRO A 554 17.27 8.67 8.80
N SER A 555 17.51 9.94 8.51
CA SER A 555 17.05 10.56 7.27
C SER A 555 17.88 10.06 6.10
N ALA A 556 17.22 9.54 5.06
CA ALA A 556 17.90 9.10 3.83
C ALA A 556 18.37 10.28 2.94
N GLY A 557 18.03 11.52 3.28
CA GLY A 557 18.40 12.73 2.56
C GLY A 557 17.54 13.95 2.93
N PRO A 558 17.87 15.16 2.45
CA PRO A 558 17.23 16.41 2.88
C PRO A 558 15.71 16.51 2.59
N PHE A 559 15.18 15.63 1.75
CA PHE A 559 13.75 15.56 1.41
C PHE A 559 13.02 14.36 2.05
N ASP A 560 13.70 13.56 2.86
CA ASP A 560 13.07 12.47 3.60
C ASP A 560 12.26 13.05 4.78
N THR A 561 10.96 13.22 4.55
CA THR A 561 10.02 13.75 5.55
C THR A 561 9.70 12.77 6.66
N LEU A 562 10.10 11.49 6.52
CA LEU A 562 9.85 10.42 7.47
C LEU A 562 10.98 10.32 8.51
N GLY A 563 12.16 10.87 8.27
CA GLY A 563 13.28 10.83 9.22
C GLY A 563 12.99 11.61 10.51
N GLY A 564 13.52 11.14 11.65
CA GLY A 564 13.32 11.82 12.94
C GLY A 564 13.81 11.04 14.15
N SER A 565 13.86 11.72 15.29
CA SER A 565 14.15 11.16 16.62
C SER A 565 13.06 10.19 17.04
N LEU A 566 13.50 9.09 17.64
CA LEU A 566 12.67 7.98 18.10
C LEU A 566 11.87 7.29 16.99
N ASP A 567 11.90 5.97 17.01
CA ASP A 567 11.07 5.13 16.17
C ASP A 567 10.75 3.85 16.93
N GLY A 568 9.85 3.02 16.42
CA GLY A 568 9.51 1.79 17.10
C GLY A 568 8.65 0.87 16.28
N VAL A 569 8.41 -0.30 16.85
CA VAL A 569 7.46 -1.29 16.32
C VAL A 569 6.57 -1.73 17.47
N VAL A 570 5.27 -1.66 17.25
CA VAL A 570 4.24 -2.26 18.11
C VAL A 570 3.78 -3.53 17.41
N PHE A 571 3.99 -4.67 18.04
CA PHE A 571 3.57 -5.97 17.56
C PHE A 571 2.51 -6.55 18.50
N ARG A 572 1.38 -6.99 17.95
CA ARG A 572 0.25 -7.47 18.74
C ARG A 572 -0.17 -8.87 18.31
N VAL A 573 -0.56 -9.67 19.30
CA VAL A 573 -1.03 -11.06 19.13
C VAL A 573 -2.46 -11.16 19.66
N THR A 574 -3.42 -11.56 18.82
CA THR A 574 -4.81 -11.82 19.23
C THR A 574 -5.00 -13.32 19.45
N LEU A 575 -5.46 -13.72 20.64
CA LEU A 575 -5.65 -15.12 21.02
C LEU A 575 -7.12 -15.54 21.03
N ASP A 576 -7.42 -16.77 20.63
CA ASP A 576 -8.74 -17.38 20.80
C ASP A 576 -9.00 -17.82 22.26
N GLY A 577 -10.18 -18.39 22.53
CA GLY A 577 -10.57 -18.85 23.87
C GLY A 577 -9.73 -20.01 24.44
N GLU A 578 -8.89 -20.65 23.63
CA GLU A 578 -7.95 -21.70 24.04
C GLU A 578 -6.50 -21.18 24.06
N GLY A 579 -6.31 -19.89 23.79
CA GLY A 579 -5.01 -19.25 23.75
C GLY A 579 -4.22 -19.48 22.47
N ARG A 580 -4.84 -19.91 21.37
CA ARG A 580 -4.17 -20.05 20.08
C ARG A 580 -4.17 -18.71 19.32
N PRO A 581 -3.07 -18.32 18.67
CA PRO A 581 -3.04 -17.10 17.87
C PRO A 581 -4.00 -17.15 16.68
N LEU A 582 -4.87 -16.14 16.56
CA LEU A 582 -5.77 -15.95 15.42
C LEU A 582 -5.16 -15.01 14.38
N VAL A 583 -4.68 -13.86 14.84
CA VAL A 583 -4.10 -12.79 14.01
C VAL A 583 -2.94 -12.17 14.78
N TYR A 584 -1.85 -11.94 14.07
CA TYR A 584 -0.82 -11.02 14.50
C TYR A 584 -0.97 -9.72 13.71
N ASP A 585 -0.69 -8.57 14.30
CA ASP A 585 -0.66 -7.32 13.56
C ASP A 585 0.39 -6.36 14.12
N THR A 586 0.81 -5.43 13.29
CA THR A 586 1.91 -4.51 13.61
C THR A 586 1.61 -3.11 13.13
N ILE A 587 2.08 -2.11 13.89
CA ILE A 587 2.15 -0.71 13.52
C ILE A 587 3.50 -0.14 13.98
N HIS A 588 3.89 1.02 13.45
CA HIS A 588 4.82 1.87 14.19
C HIS A 588 4.06 2.63 15.30
N PRO A 589 4.71 3.04 16.41
CA PRO A 589 4.07 3.81 17.47
C PRO A 589 3.49 5.16 17.04
N CYS A 590 3.72 5.62 15.80
CA CYS A 590 3.02 6.76 15.22
C CYS A 590 1.62 6.44 14.70
N GLY A 591 1.28 5.16 14.55
CA GLY A 591 0.04 4.66 13.92
C GLY A 591 0.21 4.23 12.45
N CYS A 592 1.35 4.53 11.83
CA CYS A 592 1.61 4.20 10.43
C CYS A 592 1.94 2.71 10.20
N PHE A 593 1.87 2.29 8.93
CA PHE A 593 2.30 0.96 8.45
C PHE A 593 1.56 -0.22 9.08
N HIS A 594 0.24 -0.09 9.27
CA HIS A 594 -0.59 -1.16 9.84
C HIS A 594 -0.69 -2.36 8.92
N MET A 595 -0.13 -3.49 9.34
CA MET A 595 -0.15 -4.77 8.63
C MET A 595 -0.76 -5.86 9.50
N PHE A 596 -1.48 -6.79 8.88
CA PHE A 596 -2.05 -7.98 9.52
C PHE A 596 -1.39 -9.26 8.97
N PHE A 597 -1.20 -10.23 9.85
CA PHE A 597 -0.72 -11.57 9.54
C PHE A 597 -1.73 -12.58 10.12
N PRO A 598 -2.78 -12.96 9.37
CA PRO A 598 -3.77 -13.90 9.83
C PRO A 598 -3.21 -15.33 9.84
N SER A 599 -3.63 -16.11 10.84
CA SER A 599 -3.46 -17.58 10.84
C SER A 599 -4.47 -18.25 9.91
N ASP A 600 -4.36 -19.56 9.76
CA ASP A 600 -5.34 -20.42 9.07
C ASP A 600 -6.72 -20.49 9.75
N ARG A 601 -6.84 -19.95 10.98
CA ARG A 601 -8.09 -19.96 11.76
C ARG A 601 -9.02 -18.80 11.45
N VAL A 602 -8.60 -17.85 10.62
CA VAL A 602 -9.43 -16.72 10.22
C VAL A 602 -9.33 -16.48 8.72
N VAL A 603 -10.41 -15.97 8.14
CA VAL A 603 -10.48 -15.54 6.75
C VAL A 603 -10.66 -14.03 6.73
N ALA A 604 -9.93 -13.33 5.86
CA ALA A 604 -10.07 -11.90 5.68
C ALA A 604 -11.41 -11.58 4.99
N ARG A 605 -12.16 -10.62 5.53
CA ARG A 605 -13.38 -10.13 4.91
C ARG A 605 -13.04 -9.26 3.69
N PRO A 606 -13.76 -9.39 2.57
CA PRO A 606 -13.56 -8.52 1.42
C PRO A 606 -13.79 -7.05 1.79
N ALA A 607 -13.02 -6.16 1.18
CA ALA A 607 -13.19 -4.72 1.37
C ALA A 607 -14.57 -4.29 0.82
N PRO A 608 -15.39 -3.53 1.59
CA PRO A 608 -16.61 -2.92 1.07
C PRO A 608 -16.30 -1.97 -0.08
N ASP A 609 -17.22 -1.84 -1.04
CA ASP A 609 -17.05 -0.98 -2.23
C ASP A 609 -16.57 0.44 -1.85
N GLY A 610 -15.48 0.87 -2.49
CA GLY A 610 -14.92 2.20 -2.32
C GLY A 610 -14.13 2.42 -1.01
N GLN A 611 -14.07 1.45 -0.10
CA GLN A 611 -13.18 1.54 1.07
C GLN A 611 -11.75 1.15 0.71
N ARG A 612 -10.83 2.07 0.96
CA ARG A 612 -9.38 1.92 0.76
C ARG A 612 -8.73 1.63 2.11
N GLU A 613 -7.48 1.15 2.10
CA GLU A 613 -6.74 0.79 3.33
C GLU A 613 -7.50 -0.18 4.27
N TRP A 614 -8.20 -1.17 3.69
CA TRP A 614 -9.09 -2.06 4.44
C TRP A 614 -8.36 -2.98 5.44
N ALA A 615 -7.76 -4.08 4.97
CA ALA A 615 -6.89 -4.97 5.73
C ALA A 615 -5.69 -5.29 4.82
N PHE A 616 -4.53 -4.73 5.15
CA PHE A 616 -3.32 -5.01 4.39
C PHE A 616 -2.62 -6.24 4.97
N ILE A 617 -2.54 -7.29 4.15
CA ILE A 617 -1.99 -8.60 4.52
C ILE A 617 -0.83 -8.91 3.57
N PRO A 618 0.42 -8.59 3.94
CA PRO A 618 1.58 -8.86 3.08
C PRO A 618 1.92 -10.36 3.01
N THR A 619 1.65 -11.11 4.09
CA THR A 619 1.78 -12.57 4.16
C THR A 619 0.90 -13.13 5.28
N SER A 620 0.64 -14.44 5.25
CA SER A 620 -0.01 -15.14 6.37
C SER A 620 0.97 -15.43 7.49
N ALA A 621 0.45 -15.50 8.72
CA ALA A 621 1.26 -15.90 9.84
C ALA A 621 1.65 -17.38 9.74
N PRO A 622 2.89 -17.75 10.11
CA PRO A 622 3.27 -19.14 10.25
C PRO A 622 2.52 -19.79 11.42
N GLU A 623 2.40 -21.11 11.40
CA GLU A 623 1.84 -21.84 12.54
C GLU A 623 2.86 -21.85 13.69
N VAL A 624 2.52 -21.18 14.79
CA VAL A 624 3.34 -21.10 16.01
C VAL A 624 2.55 -21.75 17.14
N ARG A 625 3.12 -22.79 17.75
CA ARG A 625 2.55 -23.44 18.94
C ARG A 625 3.54 -23.33 20.10
N PRO A 626 3.12 -22.88 21.30
CA PRO A 626 4.00 -22.87 22.46
C PRO A 626 4.65 -24.24 22.68
N PRO A 627 5.97 -24.31 22.95
CA PRO A 627 6.85 -23.21 23.36
C PRO A 627 7.53 -22.45 22.20
N GLN A 628 7.17 -22.69 20.94
CA GLN A 628 7.70 -21.92 19.81
C GLN A 628 7.28 -20.45 19.90
N ARG A 629 8.12 -19.56 19.37
CA ARG A 629 7.87 -18.13 19.31
C ARG A 629 7.84 -17.66 17.87
N ILE A 630 7.13 -16.57 17.62
CA ILE A 630 7.20 -15.85 16.35
C ILE A 630 8.47 -14.99 16.31
N VAL A 631 9.08 -14.89 15.14
CA VAL A 631 10.20 -14.00 14.84
C VAL A 631 9.68 -12.83 14.02
N VAL A 632 9.92 -11.61 14.48
CA VAL A 632 9.58 -10.38 13.75
C VAL A 632 10.87 -9.80 13.19
N THR A 633 10.96 -9.72 11.86
CA THR A 633 12.17 -9.22 11.17
C THR A 633 11.99 -7.77 10.76
N THR A 634 12.94 -6.91 11.12
CA THR A 634 12.90 -5.49 10.76
C THR A 634 14.10 -5.06 9.92
N GLU A 635 13.85 -4.14 9.00
CA GLU A 635 14.86 -3.52 8.14
C GLU A 635 15.60 -2.40 8.87
N SER A 636 16.91 -2.28 8.65
CA SER A 636 17.75 -1.24 9.24
C SER A 636 17.36 0.14 8.73
N GLY A 637 17.31 1.12 9.63
CA GLY A 637 17.08 2.53 9.31
C GLY A 637 15.61 2.88 9.07
N THR A 638 14.81 2.02 8.46
CA THR A 638 13.34 2.22 8.34
C THR A 638 12.55 1.55 9.48
N HIS A 639 13.14 0.50 10.07
CA HIS A 639 12.51 -0.41 11.04
C HIS A 639 11.23 -1.09 10.54
N TYR A 640 10.98 -1.07 9.23
CA TYR A 640 9.83 -1.74 8.64
C TYR A 640 9.87 -3.24 8.94
N VAL A 641 8.73 -3.78 9.34
CA VAL A 641 8.57 -5.23 9.48
C VAL A 641 8.49 -5.82 8.08
N VAL A 642 9.49 -6.63 7.74
CA VAL A 642 9.67 -7.22 6.40
C VAL A 642 9.59 -8.75 6.40
N GLY A 643 9.37 -9.36 7.57
CA GLY A 643 9.21 -10.80 7.67
C GLY A 643 8.67 -11.26 9.02
N VAL A 644 7.85 -12.31 8.99
CA VAL A 644 7.34 -13.02 10.16
C VAL A 644 7.60 -14.53 10.01
N ASP A 645 8.36 -15.11 10.93
CA ASP A 645 8.81 -16.51 10.85
C ASP A 645 8.60 -17.25 12.17
N VAL A 646 8.85 -18.57 12.20
CA VAL A 646 8.94 -19.35 13.44
C VAL A 646 10.38 -19.32 13.96
N ASP A 647 10.54 -19.22 15.28
CA ASP A 647 11.86 -19.26 15.89
C ASP A 647 12.52 -20.63 15.73
N SER A 648 13.74 -20.63 15.18
CA SER A 648 14.60 -21.80 15.00
C SER A 648 15.54 -22.06 16.20
N GLY A 649 15.43 -21.28 17.29
CA GLY A 649 16.22 -21.47 18.50
C GLY A 649 17.69 -21.05 18.37
N LYS A 650 18.03 -20.23 17.36
CA LYS A 650 19.40 -19.71 17.19
C LYS A 650 19.77 -18.75 18.34
N PRO A 651 21.07 -18.62 18.66
CA PRO A 651 21.55 -17.68 19.69
C PRO A 651 20.98 -16.27 19.50
N ALA A 652 20.66 -15.63 20.61
CA ALA A 652 20.07 -14.29 20.64
C ALA A 652 20.55 -13.52 21.88
N THR A 653 20.60 -12.20 21.75
CA THR A 653 20.76 -11.27 22.87
C THR A 653 19.49 -11.29 23.69
N SER A 654 19.61 -11.43 25.01
CA SER A 654 18.43 -11.45 25.87
C SER A 654 17.88 -10.04 26.09
N TYR A 655 16.56 -9.88 26.04
CA TYR A 655 15.88 -8.66 26.44
C TYR A 655 14.97 -8.89 27.64
N SER A 656 14.70 -7.82 28.39
CA SER A 656 13.76 -7.80 29.51
C SER A 656 12.39 -7.28 29.09
N LEU A 657 11.33 -7.85 29.66
CA LEU A 657 9.96 -7.35 29.49
C LEU A 657 9.68 -6.28 30.55
N ILE A 658 9.18 -5.12 30.12
CA ILE A 658 8.81 -3.98 30.98
C ILE A 658 7.32 -3.74 30.79
N ASP A 659 6.59 -3.46 31.87
CA ASP A 659 5.18 -3.08 31.75
C ASP A 659 5.03 -1.76 30.97
N TYR A 660 4.07 -1.67 30.05
CA TYR A 660 3.86 -0.47 29.23
C TYR A 660 3.60 0.78 30.09
N ASP A 661 2.96 0.63 31.25
CA ASP A 661 2.66 1.74 32.16
C ASP A 661 3.92 2.42 32.72
N ALA A 662 5.09 1.76 32.65
CA ALA A 662 6.37 2.38 33.00
C ALA A 662 6.71 3.58 32.09
N LEU A 663 6.14 3.67 30.89
CA LEU A 663 6.27 4.84 30.01
C LEU A 663 5.55 6.07 30.56
N LEU A 664 4.56 5.89 31.43
CA LEU A 664 3.79 6.99 32.01
C LEU A 664 4.54 7.68 33.16
N THR A 665 5.57 7.05 33.72
CA THR A 665 6.31 7.54 34.90
C THR A 665 7.81 7.26 34.78
N LEU A 666 8.44 7.72 33.68
CA LEU A 666 9.88 7.50 33.48
C LEU A 666 10.69 8.25 34.56
N PRO A 667 11.67 7.58 35.21
CA PRO A 667 12.39 8.16 36.33
C PRO A 667 13.31 9.32 35.88
N LEU A 668 13.32 10.40 36.66
CA LEU A 668 14.27 11.51 36.59
C LEU A 668 15.12 11.56 37.86
N LYS A 669 16.13 12.45 37.88
CA LYS A 669 16.95 12.66 39.08
C LYS A 669 16.09 13.14 40.27
N ASP A 670 15.16 14.04 39.99
CA ASP A 670 14.25 14.65 40.96
C ASP A 670 12.80 14.46 40.44
N GLY A 671 12.19 13.30 40.74
CA GLY A 671 10.82 12.94 40.34
C GLY A 671 10.72 12.00 39.14
N SER A 672 9.61 12.07 38.41
CA SER A 672 9.36 11.32 37.18
C SER A 672 8.70 12.19 36.12
N ARG A 673 8.72 11.73 34.87
CA ARG A 673 8.04 12.38 33.74
C ARG A 673 7.50 11.33 32.78
N SER A 674 6.25 11.50 32.35
CA SER A 674 5.66 10.68 31.28
C SER A 674 6.47 10.81 29.98
N ALA A 675 6.54 9.73 29.19
CA ALA A 675 7.03 9.78 27.82
C ALA A 675 6.09 10.57 26.90
N PHE A 676 4.82 10.72 27.29
CA PHE A 676 3.76 11.34 26.50
C PHE A 676 3.33 12.69 27.10
N GLY A 677 3.01 13.64 26.24
CA GLY A 677 2.35 14.89 26.61
C GLY A 677 0.85 14.73 26.81
N PRO A 678 0.15 15.81 27.20
CA PRO A 678 -1.29 15.81 27.42
C PRO A 678 -2.13 15.62 26.14
N ASP A 679 -1.49 15.74 24.98
CA ASP A 679 -2.03 15.44 23.65
C ASP A 679 -1.85 13.97 23.23
N GLY A 680 -1.23 13.15 24.08
CA GLY A 680 -0.92 11.75 23.79
C GLY A 680 0.23 11.56 22.80
N LEU A 681 0.98 12.61 22.48
CA LEU A 681 2.16 12.57 21.62
C LEU A 681 3.44 12.51 22.45
N VAL A 682 4.48 11.85 21.92
CA VAL A 682 5.83 11.97 22.47
C VAL A 682 6.44 13.26 21.94
N PRO A 683 6.78 14.23 22.83
CA PRO A 683 7.34 15.51 22.39
C PRO A 683 8.68 15.32 21.68
N GLY A 684 8.94 16.15 20.66
CA GLY A 684 10.17 16.12 19.88
C GLY A 684 10.29 14.94 18.93
N THR A 685 9.20 14.23 18.63
CA THR A 685 9.15 13.13 17.65
C THR A 685 8.38 13.49 16.38
N GLU A 686 8.01 14.76 16.21
CA GLU A 686 7.25 15.19 15.04
C GLU A 686 8.06 15.08 13.75
N ARG A 687 7.42 14.58 12.69
CA ARG A 687 8.04 14.36 11.38
C ARG A 687 7.64 15.44 10.37
N GLY A 688 8.36 15.53 9.26
CA GLY A 688 8.03 16.46 8.17
C GLY A 688 6.64 16.21 7.57
N GLU A 689 6.16 14.97 7.66
CA GLU A 689 4.82 14.52 7.27
C GLU A 689 3.70 15.37 7.83
N ARG A 690 3.81 15.90 9.07
CA ARG A 690 2.74 16.74 9.67
C ARG A 690 2.34 17.91 8.79
N ARG A 691 3.28 18.47 8.00
CA ARG A 691 3.03 19.61 7.10
C ARG A 691 2.43 19.18 5.76
N LEU A 692 2.69 17.95 5.35
CA LEU A 692 2.25 17.42 4.05
C LEU A 692 0.89 16.71 4.18
N PHE A 693 0.67 16.00 5.28
CA PHE A 693 -0.47 15.09 5.49
C PHE A 693 -1.56 15.65 6.41
N TRP A 694 -1.45 16.90 6.87
CA TRP A 694 -2.52 17.58 7.62
C TRP A 694 -3.90 17.51 6.93
N PRO A 695 -4.05 17.51 5.58
CA PRO A 695 -5.38 17.38 4.96
C PRO A 695 -6.08 16.04 5.27
N MET A 696 -5.34 15.04 5.74
CA MET A 696 -5.87 13.74 6.15
C MET A 696 -6.54 13.79 7.53
N GLY A 697 -6.43 14.91 8.25
CA GLY A 697 -7.05 15.16 9.54
C GLY A 697 -6.38 14.46 10.71
N ILE A 698 -5.14 14.00 10.56
CA ILE A 698 -4.40 13.37 11.67
C ILE A 698 -3.44 14.40 12.23
N GLU A 699 -3.66 14.79 13.49
CA GLU A 699 -2.80 15.75 14.18
C GLU A 699 -1.36 15.23 14.24
N SER A 700 -0.38 16.02 13.79
CA SER A 700 1.04 15.66 13.84
C SER A 700 1.35 14.25 13.29
N ALA A 701 0.88 13.95 12.07
CA ALA A 701 1.19 12.70 11.39
C ALA A 701 2.70 12.38 11.46
N GLY A 702 3.03 11.16 11.88
CA GLY A 702 4.40 10.68 12.06
C GLY A 702 4.97 10.79 13.48
N ALA A 703 4.37 11.60 14.38
CA ALA A 703 4.77 11.66 15.79
C ALA A 703 4.40 10.38 16.55
N MET A 704 5.25 9.94 17.50
CA MET A 704 5.00 8.75 18.31
C MET A 704 3.87 9.00 19.31
N ARG A 705 3.07 7.98 19.61
CA ARG A 705 1.81 8.14 20.36
C ARG A 705 1.66 7.18 21.54
N GLN A 706 0.88 7.62 22.50
CA GLN A 706 0.35 6.79 23.57
C GLN A 706 -0.70 5.81 23.03
N TRP A 707 -0.81 4.65 23.67
CA TRP A 707 -1.91 3.70 23.43
C TRP A 707 -3.28 4.42 23.49
N GLY A 708 -4.20 4.07 22.59
CA GLY A 708 -5.50 4.74 22.44
C GLY A 708 -5.56 5.83 21.36
N HIS A 709 -4.42 6.39 20.94
CA HIS A 709 -4.35 7.53 19.98
C HIS A 709 -3.84 7.16 18.58
N HIS A 710 -3.74 5.87 18.27
CA HIS A 710 -3.13 5.41 17.03
C HIS A 710 -4.15 5.40 15.88
N ALA A 711 -4.24 6.51 15.14
CA ALA A 711 -4.89 6.56 13.84
C ALA A 711 -4.07 5.77 12.81
N THR A 712 -4.69 4.78 12.16
CA THR A 712 -3.99 3.79 11.32
C THR A 712 -4.40 3.82 9.85
N ALA A 713 -5.27 4.74 9.44
CA ALA A 713 -5.70 4.89 8.06
C ALA A 713 -5.74 6.37 7.67
N PHE A 714 -5.13 6.72 6.53
CA PHE A 714 -5.22 8.07 5.99
C PHE A 714 -6.48 8.24 5.13
N ALA A 715 -6.79 7.24 4.30
CA ALA A 715 -7.99 7.12 3.49
C ALA A 715 -9.11 6.42 4.28
N GLY A 716 -9.63 7.10 5.29
CA GLY A 716 -10.77 6.61 6.08
C GLY A 716 -10.70 7.04 7.54
N ARG A 717 -11.31 6.25 8.42
CA ARG A 717 -11.18 6.38 9.88
C ARG A 717 -10.93 4.99 10.47
N ARG A 718 -9.79 4.79 11.11
CA ARG A 718 -9.46 3.53 11.79
C ARG A 718 -8.49 3.77 12.95
N HIS A 719 -8.78 3.14 14.08
CA HIS A 719 -7.90 3.16 15.26
C HIS A 719 -7.38 1.77 15.55
N PHE A 720 -6.13 1.68 15.99
CA PHE A 720 -5.49 0.41 16.31
C PHE A 720 -6.19 -0.31 17.48
N ASP A 721 -6.71 0.44 18.45
CA ASP A 721 -7.43 -0.02 19.64
C ASP A 721 -8.95 -0.14 19.44
N SER A 722 -9.43 -0.03 18.19
CA SER A 722 -10.87 -0.21 17.90
C SER A 722 -11.34 -1.60 18.34
N PRO A 723 -12.37 -1.71 19.20
CA PRO A 723 -12.77 -2.98 19.79
C PRO A 723 -13.37 -3.96 18.79
N ASP A 724 -13.90 -3.48 17.66
CA ASP A 724 -14.50 -4.28 16.61
C ASP A 724 -13.60 -4.39 15.37
N LEU A 725 -12.33 -4.02 15.49
CA LEU A 725 -11.36 -4.07 14.38
C LEU A 725 -11.31 -5.48 13.78
N MET A 726 -11.23 -6.50 14.63
CA MET A 726 -11.18 -7.90 14.18
C MET A 726 -12.47 -8.31 13.48
N ASP A 727 -13.64 -8.03 14.07
CA ASP A 727 -14.95 -8.37 13.47
C ASP A 727 -15.17 -7.72 12.12
N ARG A 728 -14.71 -6.48 11.96
CA ARG A 728 -14.82 -5.77 10.68
C ARG A 728 -13.87 -6.32 9.63
N ARG A 729 -12.73 -6.93 9.99
CA ARG A 729 -11.68 -7.33 9.03
C ARG A 729 -11.59 -8.81 8.77
N PHE A 730 -12.06 -9.63 9.70
CA PHE A 730 -11.91 -11.06 9.66
C PHE A 730 -13.21 -11.77 10.04
N GLU A 731 -13.26 -13.05 9.71
CA GLU A 731 -14.22 -14.01 10.24
C GLU A 731 -13.50 -15.29 10.62
N LEU A 732 -14.07 -16.07 11.54
CA LEU A 732 -13.51 -17.37 11.88
C LEU A 732 -13.58 -18.28 10.66
N ALA A 733 -12.46 -18.94 10.35
CA ALA A 733 -12.44 -19.97 9.33
C ALA A 733 -13.40 -21.10 9.74
N ALA A 734 -14.20 -21.59 8.81
CA ALA A 734 -15.08 -22.73 9.07
C ALA A 734 -14.21 -23.92 9.53
N ALA A 735 -14.59 -24.56 10.63
CA ALA A 735 -13.82 -25.63 11.29
C ALA A 735 -13.54 -26.88 10.42
N ASN A 736 -14.02 -26.91 9.18
CA ASN A 736 -13.82 -27.97 8.20
C ASN A 736 -13.59 -27.36 6.80
N THR A 737 -12.40 -26.88 6.49
CA THR A 737 -11.99 -26.76 5.09
C THR A 737 -11.45 -28.10 4.64
N VAL A 738 -12.29 -28.85 3.91
CA VAL A 738 -11.81 -29.98 3.12
C VAL A 738 -10.73 -29.43 2.17
N PRO A 739 -9.51 -30.00 2.13
CA PRO A 739 -8.48 -29.56 1.20
C PRO A 739 -9.01 -29.55 -0.24
N PHE A 740 -8.65 -28.53 -1.03
CA PHE A 740 -9.05 -28.45 -2.44
C PHE A 740 -8.62 -29.71 -3.21
N ASP A 741 -9.53 -30.28 -3.99
CA ASP A 741 -9.27 -31.46 -4.82
C ASP A 741 -8.38 -31.11 -6.02
N GLN A 742 -7.07 -31.35 -5.88
CA GLN A 742 -6.06 -31.16 -6.93
C GLN A 742 -6.26 -32.07 -8.16
N SER A 743 -7.14 -33.08 -8.07
CA SER A 743 -7.49 -33.92 -9.23
C SER A 743 -8.59 -33.30 -10.10
N HIS A 744 -9.22 -32.21 -9.63
CA HIS A 744 -10.30 -31.51 -10.33
C HIS A 744 -11.45 -32.47 -10.75
N SER A 745 -11.81 -33.42 -9.88
CA SER A 745 -12.68 -34.55 -10.25
C SER A 745 -14.08 -34.12 -10.73
N GLU A 746 -14.66 -33.07 -10.16
CA GLU A 746 -15.95 -32.52 -10.59
C GLU A 746 -15.86 -31.90 -11.99
N TRP A 747 -14.80 -31.10 -12.25
CA TRP A 747 -14.54 -30.50 -13.54
C TRP A 747 -14.21 -31.54 -14.61
N GLN A 748 -13.40 -32.54 -14.27
CA GLN A 748 -13.13 -33.71 -15.09
C GLN A 748 -14.44 -34.37 -15.56
N GLY A 749 -15.40 -34.55 -14.65
CA GLY A 749 -16.70 -35.14 -14.96
C GLY A 749 -17.51 -34.30 -15.95
N LEU A 750 -17.55 -32.98 -15.78
CA LEU A 750 -18.24 -32.06 -16.69
C LEU A 750 -17.59 -32.07 -18.09
N LEU A 751 -16.26 -32.00 -18.15
CA LEU A 751 -15.52 -32.06 -19.41
C LEU A 751 -15.79 -33.36 -20.18
N GLN A 752 -15.77 -34.50 -19.50
CA GLN A 752 -16.02 -35.80 -20.13
C GLN A 752 -17.43 -35.95 -20.70
N ARG A 753 -18.44 -35.31 -20.07
CA ARG A 753 -19.84 -35.40 -20.52
C ARG A 753 -20.16 -34.42 -21.64
N HIS A 754 -19.56 -33.22 -21.61
CA HIS A 754 -20.03 -32.10 -22.42
C HIS A 754 -19.00 -31.59 -23.44
N VAL A 755 -17.76 -32.11 -23.47
CA VAL A 755 -16.77 -31.76 -24.50
C VAL A 755 -16.66 -32.91 -25.50
N VAL A 756 -17.05 -32.63 -26.75
CA VAL A 756 -17.01 -33.58 -27.86
C VAL A 756 -15.75 -33.33 -28.68
N VAL A 757 -14.83 -34.30 -28.64
CA VAL A 757 -13.59 -34.27 -29.44
C VAL A 757 -13.87 -34.82 -30.83
N ALA A 758 -13.39 -34.12 -31.87
CA ALA A 758 -13.52 -34.55 -33.26
C ALA A 758 -12.76 -35.86 -33.52
N ALA A 759 -13.18 -36.61 -34.53
CA ALA A 759 -12.61 -37.93 -34.85
C ALA A 759 -11.12 -37.90 -35.23
N ASP A 760 -10.63 -36.76 -35.76
CA ASP A 760 -9.23 -36.50 -36.05
C ASP A 760 -8.39 -36.15 -34.80
N GLY A 761 -9.06 -35.88 -33.67
CA GLY A 761 -8.43 -35.59 -32.38
C GLY A 761 -7.81 -34.20 -32.27
N THR A 762 -7.97 -33.33 -33.27
CA THR A 762 -7.35 -31.99 -33.32
C THR A 762 -8.26 -30.85 -32.88
N ARG A 763 -9.57 -31.12 -32.78
CA ARG A 763 -10.62 -30.14 -32.47
C ARG A 763 -11.60 -30.65 -31.42
N SER A 764 -12.28 -29.73 -30.74
CA SER A 764 -13.37 -30.03 -29.83
C SER A 764 -14.51 -29.01 -29.97
N ALA A 765 -15.74 -29.46 -29.74
CA ALA A 765 -16.90 -28.61 -29.52
C ALA A 765 -17.46 -28.86 -28.10
N VAL A 766 -18.10 -27.85 -27.51
CA VAL A 766 -18.71 -27.94 -26.18
C VAL A 766 -20.22 -27.95 -26.33
N ASP A 767 -20.89 -28.90 -25.68
CA ASP A 767 -22.35 -28.93 -25.58
C ASP A 767 -22.80 -27.91 -24.53
N TYR A 768 -22.87 -26.64 -24.93
CA TYR A 768 -23.23 -25.55 -24.02
C TYR A 768 -24.67 -25.68 -23.50
N ALA A 769 -25.57 -26.28 -24.28
CA ALA A 769 -26.95 -26.54 -23.83
C ALA A 769 -26.98 -27.57 -22.69
N ALA A 770 -26.24 -28.67 -22.80
CA ALA A 770 -26.14 -29.65 -21.73
C ALA A 770 -25.35 -29.10 -20.52
N MET A 771 -24.28 -28.32 -20.77
CA MET A 771 -23.52 -27.65 -19.72
C MET A 771 -24.40 -26.66 -18.93
N GLN A 772 -25.29 -25.91 -19.60
CA GLN A 772 -26.29 -25.06 -18.96
C GLN A 772 -27.28 -25.87 -18.11
N GLY A 773 -27.63 -27.08 -18.55
CA GLY A 773 -28.48 -28.00 -17.79
C GLY A 773 -27.83 -28.55 -16.51
N GLU A 774 -26.49 -28.66 -16.49
CA GLU A 774 -25.68 -29.04 -15.33
C GLU A 774 -24.97 -27.84 -14.67
N HIS A 775 -25.46 -26.61 -14.89
CA HIS A 775 -24.79 -25.38 -14.42
C HIS A 775 -24.54 -25.38 -12.89
N ALA A 776 -25.45 -25.95 -12.10
CA ALA A 776 -25.26 -26.08 -10.66
C ALA A 776 -24.00 -26.89 -10.27
N ALA A 777 -23.62 -27.90 -11.06
CA ALA A 777 -22.38 -28.65 -10.83
C ALA A 777 -21.14 -27.84 -11.21
N LEU A 778 -21.24 -26.99 -12.25
CA LEU A 778 -20.18 -26.04 -12.59
C LEU A 778 -20.02 -24.99 -11.48
N GLU A 779 -21.11 -24.38 -11.00
CA GLU A 779 -21.08 -23.41 -9.90
C GLU A 779 -20.43 -23.99 -8.64
N ALA A 780 -20.74 -25.25 -8.30
CA ALA A 780 -20.13 -25.94 -7.16
C ALA A 780 -18.60 -26.04 -7.29
N TYR A 781 -18.11 -26.41 -8.47
CA TYR A 781 -16.69 -26.47 -8.76
C TYR A 781 -16.02 -25.08 -8.75
N LEU A 782 -16.66 -24.07 -9.34
CA LEU A 782 -16.16 -22.69 -9.32
C LEU A 782 -16.10 -22.11 -7.90
N ALA A 783 -17.04 -22.48 -7.03
CA ALA A 783 -17.01 -22.11 -5.62
C ALA A 783 -15.79 -22.73 -4.91
N GLN A 784 -15.45 -23.99 -5.21
CA GLN A 784 -14.25 -24.64 -4.67
C GLN A 784 -12.97 -23.95 -5.14
N ILE A 785 -12.87 -23.59 -6.43
CA ILE A 785 -11.75 -22.79 -6.96
C ILE A 785 -11.67 -21.44 -6.22
N SER A 786 -12.80 -20.75 -6.09
CA SER A 786 -12.86 -19.41 -5.49
C SER A 786 -12.53 -19.40 -4.00
N ALA A 787 -12.72 -20.54 -3.31
CA ALA A 787 -12.41 -20.72 -1.90
C ALA A 787 -10.91 -20.95 -1.63
N VAL A 788 -10.10 -21.25 -2.65
CA VAL A 788 -8.65 -21.39 -2.49
C VAL A 788 -8.05 -20.03 -2.14
N SER A 789 -7.35 -19.99 -1.00
CA SER A 789 -6.65 -18.79 -0.54
C SER A 789 -5.26 -18.65 -1.20
N GLU A 790 -4.79 -17.42 -1.38
CA GLU A 790 -3.42 -17.14 -1.86
C GLU A 790 -2.34 -17.89 -1.04
N PRO A 791 -2.38 -17.95 0.31
CA PRO A 791 -1.43 -18.75 1.10
C PRO A 791 -1.48 -20.25 0.84
N THR A 792 -2.67 -20.80 0.53
CA THR A 792 -2.78 -22.22 0.15
C THR A 792 -2.14 -22.45 -1.21
N PHE A 793 -2.45 -21.57 -2.18
CA PHE A 793 -1.94 -21.63 -3.54
C PHE A 793 -0.42 -21.45 -3.61
N SER A 794 0.16 -20.53 -2.84
CA SER A 794 1.60 -20.25 -2.87
C SER A 794 2.47 -21.41 -2.37
N ARG A 795 1.91 -22.30 -1.54
CA ARG A 795 2.58 -23.51 -1.03
C ARG A 795 2.60 -24.67 -2.03
N TRP A 796 1.87 -24.57 -3.13
CA TRP A 796 1.81 -25.62 -4.14
C TRP A 796 3.04 -25.60 -5.05
N THR A 797 3.36 -26.77 -5.62
CA THR A 797 4.38 -26.90 -6.67
C THR A 797 4.04 -26.05 -7.89
N GLN A 798 5.01 -25.78 -8.76
CA GLN A 798 4.79 -25.00 -9.97
C GLN A 798 3.73 -25.68 -10.87
N GLU A 799 3.78 -27.01 -10.96
CA GLU A 799 2.87 -27.83 -11.75
C GLU A 799 1.44 -27.80 -11.20
N GLN A 800 1.28 -27.90 -9.87
CA GLN A 800 -0.03 -27.75 -9.22
C GLN A 800 -0.62 -26.35 -9.47
N ARG A 801 0.20 -25.30 -9.36
CA ARG A 801 -0.25 -23.93 -9.59
C ARG A 801 -0.68 -23.71 -11.04
N LEU A 802 0.10 -24.17 -12.02
CA LEU A 802 -0.22 -24.01 -13.44
C LEU A 802 -1.46 -24.83 -13.83
N ALA A 803 -1.56 -26.09 -13.40
CA ALA A 803 -2.74 -26.92 -13.65
C ALA A 803 -4.01 -26.29 -13.07
N PHE A 804 -3.95 -25.79 -11.83
CA PHE A 804 -5.05 -25.07 -11.19
C PHE A 804 -5.47 -23.83 -11.99
N LEU A 805 -4.52 -22.98 -12.40
CA LEU A 805 -4.81 -21.75 -13.14
C LEU A 805 -5.39 -22.02 -14.53
N ILE A 806 -4.89 -23.03 -15.25
CA ILE A 806 -5.44 -23.43 -16.56
C ILE A 806 -6.89 -23.92 -16.41
N ASN A 807 -7.16 -24.79 -15.43
CA ASN A 807 -8.51 -25.27 -15.18
C ASN A 807 -9.45 -24.15 -14.74
N ALA A 808 -8.98 -23.22 -13.89
CA ALA A 808 -9.76 -22.06 -13.47
C ALA A 808 -10.11 -21.16 -14.66
N TYR A 809 -9.13 -20.83 -15.51
CA TYR A 809 -9.36 -20.04 -16.71
C TYR A 809 -10.44 -20.68 -17.61
N ASN A 810 -10.29 -21.98 -17.91
CA ASN A 810 -11.20 -22.69 -18.80
C ASN A 810 -12.61 -22.79 -18.21
N ALA A 811 -12.74 -23.10 -16.91
CA ALA A 811 -14.04 -23.21 -16.25
C ALA A 811 -14.76 -21.85 -16.15
N PHE A 812 -14.04 -20.78 -15.78
CA PHE A 812 -14.61 -19.42 -15.79
C PHE A 812 -14.93 -18.94 -17.20
N THR A 813 -14.19 -19.39 -18.22
CA THR A 813 -14.56 -19.08 -19.61
C THR A 813 -15.89 -19.72 -19.98
N ILE A 814 -16.13 -20.99 -19.60
CA ILE A 814 -17.44 -21.63 -19.80
C ILE A 814 -18.53 -20.88 -19.04
N GLU A 815 -18.31 -20.54 -17.77
CA GLU A 815 -19.25 -19.73 -16.98
C GLU A 815 -19.62 -18.42 -17.68
N LEU A 816 -18.61 -17.72 -18.21
CA LEU A 816 -18.81 -16.47 -18.93
C LEU A 816 -19.71 -16.65 -20.16
N ILE A 817 -19.52 -17.73 -20.93
CA ILE A 817 -20.39 -18.07 -22.07
C ILE A 817 -21.83 -18.34 -21.63
N LEU A 818 -22.01 -19.13 -20.57
CA LEU A 818 -23.33 -19.51 -20.06
C LEU A 818 -24.16 -18.31 -19.59
N THR A 819 -23.53 -17.18 -19.24
CA THR A 819 -24.27 -15.96 -18.85
C THR A 819 -25.22 -15.41 -19.93
N ARG A 820 -24.96 -15.72 -21.22
CA ARG A 820 -25.74 -15.21 -22.37
C ARG A 820 -26.13 -16.28 -23.38
N TYR A 821 -25.79 -17.54 -23.14
CA TYR A 821 -26.21 -18.66 -23.99
C TYR A 821 -27.73 -18.89 -23.88
N PRO A 822 -28.47 -19.25 -24.96
CA PRO A 822 -28.02 -19.53 -26.33
C PRO A 822 -27.91 -18.29 -27.24
N ASP A 823 -28.19 -17.08 -26.74
CA ASP A 823 -28.20 -15.83 -27.52
C ASP A 823 -26.79 -15.25 -27.73
N LEU A 824 -25.79 -16.11 -27.99
CA LEU A 824 -24.39 -15.74 -28.14
C LEU A 824 -23.77 -16.44 -29.37
N ASN A 825 -23.24 -15.66 -30.32
CA ASN A 825 -22.58 -16.20 -31.52
C ASN A 825 -21.05 -16.16 -31.42
N SER A 826 -20.50 -15.24 -30.63
CA SER A 826 -19.07 -15.11 -30.36
C SER A 826 -18.87 -14.62 -28.93
N ILE A 827 -17.81 -15.09 -28.26
CA ILE A 827 -17.37 -14.54 -26.96
C ILE A 827 -17.11 -13.02 -27.03
N ARG A 828 -16.76 -12.48 -28.21
CA ARG A 828 -16.56 -11.03 -28.42
C ARG A 828 -17.84 -10.23 -28.22
N ASP A 829 -19.00 -10.84 -28.38
CA ASP A 829 -20.31 -10.21 -28.21
C ASP A 829 -20.63 -9.94 -26.72
N LEU A 830 -19.84 -10.49 -25.79
CA LEU A 830 -19.92 -10.19 -24.36
C LEU A 830 -19.22 -8.88 -23.96
N GLY A 831 -18.43 -8.30 -24.86
CA GLY A 831 -17.76 -7.00 -24.67
C GLY A 831 -18.61 -5.81 -25.11
N SER A 832 -18.12 -4.59 -24.86
CA SER A 832 -18.71 -3.34 -25.35
C SER A 832 -17.74 -2.59 -26.27
N THR A 833 -18.17 -1.49 -26.91
CA THR A 833 -17.27 -0.64 -27.71
C THR A 833 -16.09 -0.04 -26.92
N PHE A 834 -16.12 -0.13 -25.59
CA PHE A 834 -15.08 0.39 -24.69
C PHE A 834 -14.52 -0.65 -23.71
N SER A 835 -15.03 -1.90 -23.69
CA SER A 835 -14.58 -2.95 -22.77
C SER A 835 -14.43 -4.31 -23.42
N SER A 836 -13.29 -4.96 -23.14
CA SER A 836 -12.98 -6.32 -23.58
C SER A 836 -13.62 -7.32 -22.60
N PRO A 837 -14.31 -8.38 -23.07
CA PRO A 837 -14.98 -9.33 -22.18
C PRO A 837 -14.02 -10.07 -21.26
N TRP A 838 -12.75 -10.19 -21.65
CA TRP A 838 -11.70 -10.80 -20.82
C TRP A 838 -11.20 -9.90 -19.69
N LYS A 839 -11.45 -8.57 -19.75
CA LYS A 839 -10.93 -7.59 -18.77
C LYS A 839 -11.96 -7.18 -17.72
N GLU A 840 -13.19 -7.67 -17.81
CA GLU A 840 -14.26 -7.40 -16.84
C GLU A 840 -14.12 -8.35 -15.63
N PRO A 841 -13.91 -7.84 -14.40
CA PRO A 841 -13.79 -8.71 -13.23
C PRO A 841 -15.14 -9.28 -12.77
N PHE A 842 -15.37 -10.58 -12.96
CA PHE A 842 -16.67 -11.22 -12.67
C PHE A 842 -16.62 -12.38 -11.66
N PHE A 843 -15.44 -12.84 -11.25
CA PHE A 843 -15.28 -13.93 -10.27
C PHE A 843 -14.27 -13.57 -9.18
N PHE A 844 -14.25 -14.36 -8.09
CA PHE A 844 -13.24 -14.27 -7.06
C PHE A 844 -12.21 -15.39 -7.23
N LEU A 845 -10.94 -15.06 -7.14
CA LEU A 845 -9.84 -16.03 -7.18
C LEU A 845 -8.70 -15.51 -6.32
N LEU A 846 -8.21 -16.36 -5.40
CA LEU A 846 -7.15 -16.04 -4.44
C LEU A 846 -7.44 -14.78 -3.61
N GLY A 847 -8.69 -14.66 -3.13
CA GLY A 847 -9.13 -13.57 -2.25
C GLY A 847 -9.33 -12.21 -2.92
N SER A 848 -9.19 -12.12 -4.25
CA SER A 848 -9.42 -10.88 -5.02
C SER A 848 -10.47 -11.10 -6.10
N ARG A 849 -11.18 -10.03 -6.47
CA ARG A 849 -12.03 -10.04 -7.67
C ARG A 849 -11.13 -10.01 -8.91
N ARG A 850 -11.30 -10.97 -9.82
CA ARG A 850 -10.43 -11.21 -10.98
C ARG A 850 -11.23 -11.29 -12.28
N SER A 851 -10.52 -11.09 -13.37
CA SER A 851 -10.93 -11.27 -14.75
C SER A 851 -10.15 -12.43 -15.40
N LEU A 852 -10.56 -12.87 -16.61
CA LEU A 852 -9.82 -13.89 -17.36
C LEU A 852 -8.42 -13.39 -17.77
N ASP A 853 -8.31 -12.10 -18.12
CA ASP A 853 -7.05 -11.41 -18.44
C ASP A 853 -6.09 -11.42 -17.23
N ASP A 854 -6.61 -11.28 -16.01
CA ASP A 854 -5.78 -11.38 -14.79
C ASP A 854 -5.16 -12.77 -14.62
N ILE A 855 -5.88 -13.85 -14.98
CA ILE A 855 -5.31 -15.21 -14.93
C ILE A 855 -4.27 -15.38 -16.04
N GLU A 856 -4.62 -15.06 -17.29
CA GLU A 856 -3.73 -15.28 -18.43
C GLU A 856 -2.49 -14.39 -18.36
N HIS A 857 -2.65 -13.07 -18.33
CA HIS A 857 -1.55 -12.11 -18.39
C HIS A 857 -0.96 -11.79 -17.02
N GLY A 858 -1.80 -11.76 -15.97
CA GLY A 858 -1.36 -11.39 -14.62
C GLY A 858 -0.69 -12.53 -13.84
N MET A 859 -1.04 -13.80 -14.13
CA MET A 859 -0.56 -14.96 -13.38
C MET A 859 0.23 -15.95 -14.26
N ILE A 860 -0.36 -16.47 -15.33
CA ILE A 860 0.27 -17.53 -16.16
C ILE A 860 1.43 -16.96 -17.00
N ARG A 861 1.23 -15.84 -17.68
CA ARG A 861 2.21 -15.25 -18.61
C ARG A 861 3.11 -14.18 -17.98
N LYS A 862 3.06 -14.02 -16.66
CA LYS A 862 3.96 -13.11 -15.95
C LYS A 862 5.41 -13.60 -16.13
N PRO A 863 6.35 -12.75 -16.58
CA PRO A 863 7.74 -13.18 -16.78
C PRO A 863 8.34 -13.81 -15.52
N GLY A 864 8.92 -14.99 -15.66
CA GLY A 864 9.49 -15.77 -14.55
C GLY A 864 8.49 -16.61 -13.76
N ALA A 865 7.19 -16.59 -14.09
CA ALA A 865 6.20 -17.41 -13.38
C ALA A 865 6.21 -18.87 -13.88
N PHE A 866 6.07 -19.06 -15.19
CA PHE A 866 6.08 -20.38 -15.84
C PHE A 866 6.88 -20.38 -17.14
N ASP A 867 6.81 -19.29 -17.91
CA ASP A 867 7.53 -19.08 -19.18
C ASP A 867 7.38 -20.26 -20.17
N ASP A 868 6.25 -20.98 -20.12
CA ASP A 868 5.94 -22.10 -21.00
C ASP A 868 4.95 -21.66 -22.08
N PRO A 869 5.36 -21.47 -23.34
CA PRO A 869 4.47 -20.98 -24.39
C PRO A 869 3.40 -22.00 -24.81
N ARG A 870 3.48 -23.27 -24.35
CA ARG A 870 2.45 -24.28 -24.64
C ARG A 870 1.11 -23.96 -23.96
N VAL A 871 1.09 -23.09 -22.96
CA VAL A 871 -0.14 -22.64 -22.29
C VAL A 871 -1.14 -22.00 -23.25
N HIS A 872 -0.67 -21.40 -24.35
CA HIS A 872 -1.52 -20.85 -25.41
C HIS A 872 -2.38 -21.90 -26.11
N PHE A 873 -2.02 -23.18 -25.99
CA PHE A 873 -2.79 -24.32 -26.50
C PHE A 873 -3.61 -25.03 -25.42
N ALA A 874 -3.62 -24.48 -24.21
CA ALA A 874 -4.35 -25.01 -23.05
C ALA A 874 -5.40 -24.05 -22.50
N LEU A 875 -5.24 -22.75 -22.73
CA LEU A 875 -6.21 -21.70 -22.38
C LEU A 875 -7.19 -21.47 -23.53
N VAL A 876 -8.44 -21.87 -23.35
CA VAL A 876 -9.42 -21.91 -24.44
C VAL A 876 -10.40 -20.75 -24.34
N CYS A 877 -10.48 -19.92 -25.38
CA CYS A 877 -11.33 -18.73 -25.45
C CYS A 877 -12.74 -18.99 -26.03
N ALA A 878 -13.23 -20.24 -25.96
CA ALA A 878 -14.55 -20.65 -26.46
C ALA A 878 -14.84 -20.23 -27.93
N SER A 879 -13.83 -20.28 -28.81
CA SER A 879 -14.01 -19.98 -30.24
C SER A 879 -13.56 -21.13 -31.12
N VAL A 880 -14.12 -21.23 -32.34
CA VAL A 880 -13.74 -22.25 -33.32
C VAL A 880 -12.25 -22.13 -33.66
N GLY A 881 -11.72 -20.93 -33.87
CA GLY A 881 -10.29 -20.71 -34.16
C GLY A 881 -9.34 -21.08 -33.01
N CYS A 882 -9.85 -21.27 -31.81
CA CYS A 882 -9.06 -21.56 -30.61
C CYS A 882 -8.51 -23.00 -30.60
N PRO A 883 -7.45 -23.27 -29.83
CA PRO A 883 -7.04 -24.63 -29.49
C PRO A 883 -8.18 -25.39 -28.79
N MET A 884 -8.16 -26.71 -28.94
CA MET A 884 -9.24 -27.55 -28.42
C MET A 884 -9.29 -27.52 -26.89
N LEU A 885 -10.50 -27.46 -26.33
CA LEU A 885 -10.73 -27.79 -24.93
C LEU A 885 -10.61 -29.31 -24.78
N ARG A 886 -9.72 -29.74 -23.89
CA ARG A 886 -9.57 -31.17 -23.59
C ARG A 886 -10.84 -31.66 -22.89
N ASN A 887 -11.25 -32.89 -23.16
CA ASN A 887 -12.30 -33.59 -22.40
C ASN A 887 -11.77 -34.18 -21.08
N GLU A 888 -10.67 -33.64 -20.56
CA GLU A 888 -10.08 -33.96 -19.27
C GLU A 888 -9.45 -32.71 -18.64
N ALA A 889 -9.47 -32.63 -17.32
CA ALA A 889 -8.85 -31.57 -16.55
C ALA A 889 -7.32 -31.70 -16.56
N TYR A 890 -6.64 -30.57 -16.42
CA TYR A 890 -5.20 -30.53 -16.24
C TYR A 890 -4.84 -30.94 -14.81
N VAL A 891 -3.85 -31.81 -14.62
CA VAL A 891 -3.40 -32.25 -13.29
C VAL A 891 -1.88 -32.24 -13.22
N ALA A 892 -1.33 -31.88 -12.06
CA ALA A 892 0.10 -31.65 -11.88
C ALA A 892 0.98 -32.80 -12.42
N ASP A 893 0.65 -34.04 -12.05
CA ASP A 893 1.43 -35.24 -12.41
C ASP A 893 1.47 -35.54 -13.92
N ARG A 894 0.55 -34.95 -14.70
CA ARG A 894 0.46 -35.16 -16.17
C ARG A 894 0.58 -33.87 -16.96
N LEU A 895 0.78 -32.72 -16.30
CA LEU A 895 0.67 -31.41 -16.91
C LEU A 895 1.59 -31.25 -18.12
N ASP A 896 2.86 -31.63 -18.02
CA ASP A 896 3.82 -31.51 -19.12
C ASP A 896 3.38 -32.29 -20.37
N ALA A 897 2.90 -33.52 -20.17
CA ALA A 897 2.40 -34.37 -21.25
C ALA A 897 1.10 -33.82 -21.85
N GLN A 898 0.21 -33.26 -21.03
CA GLN A 898 -1.04 -32.65 -21.48
C GLN A 898 -0.79 -31.38 -22.31
N LEU A 899 0.20 -30.55 -21.93
CA LEU A 899 0.61 -29.37 -22.67
C LEU A 899 1.28 -29.72 -24.01
N ASP A 900 2.18 -30.71 -24.04
CA ASP A 900 2.80 -31.19 -25.28
C ASP A 900 1.77 -31.78 -26.25
N ASP A 901 0.87 -32.63 -25.76
CA ASP A 901 -0.22 -33.22 -26.55
C ASP A 901 -1.17 -32.14 -27.11
N GLY A 902 -1.51 -31.12 -26.31
CA GLY A 902 -2.31 -29.98 -26.77
C GLY A 902 -1.66 -29.21 -27.93
N MET A 903 -0.36 -28.93 -27.81
CA MET A 903 0.40 -28.25 -28.86
C MET A 903 0.48 -29.08 -30.15
N ARG A 904 0.77 -30.38 -30.06
CA ARG A 904 0.84 -31.28 -31.23
C ARG A 904 -0.48 -31.38 -31.95
N ARG A 905 -1.57 -31.58 -31.22
CA ARG A 905 -2.93 -31.66 -31.79
C ARG A 905 -3.31 -30.38 -32.52
N PHE A 906 -2.98 -29.22 -31.93
CA PHE A 906 -3.24 -27.94 -32.59
C PHE A 906 -2.43 -27.80 -33.88
N LEU A 907 -1.13 -28.11 -33.85
CA LEU A 907 -0.26 -28.03 -35.03
C LEU A 907 -0.62 -29.04 -36.13
N ALA A 908 -1.19 -30.19 -35.76
CA ALA A 908 -1.70 -31.18 -36.69
C ALA A 908 -2.99 -30.74 -37.41
N ASP A 909 -3.68 -29.71 -36.92
CA ASP A 909 -4.90 -29.22 -37.54
C ASP A 909 -4.60 -28.46 -38.84
N ARG A 910 -4.79 -29.14 -39.98
CA ARG A 910 -4.55 -28.59 -41.33
C ARG A 910 -5.38 -27.36 -41.68
N THR A 911 -6.50 -27.13 -41.00
CA THR A 911 -7.30 -25.92 -41.22
C THR A 911 -6.63 -24.68 -40.63
N ARG A 912 -5.81 -24.85 -39.59
CA ARG A 912 -5.14 -23.77 -38.83
C ARG A 912 -3.63 -23.73 -39.03
N ASN A 913 -3.02 -24.85 -39.42
CA ASN A 913 -1.57 -24.99 -39.55
C ASN A 913 -1.22 -25.95 -40.71
N ARG A 914 -0.58 -25.43 -41.75
CA ARG A 914 -0.18 -26.23 -42.93
C ARG A 914 1.01 -25.62 -43.67
N TYR A 915 1.77 -26.47 -44.32
CA TYR A 915 2.77 -26.05 -45.30
C TYR A 915 2.17 -25.98 -46.71
N ASP A 916 2.43 -24.89 -47.43
CA ASP A 916 2.14 -24.75 -48.85
C ASP A 916 3.41 -25.08 -49.67
N PRO A 917 3.47 -26.25 -50.33
CA PRO A 917 4.63 -26.66 -51.12
C PRO A 917 4.79 -25.83 -52.40
N VAL A 918 3.74 -25.19 -52.91
CA VAL A 918 3.80 -24.38 -54.13
C VAL A 918 4.39 -23.00 -53.83
N GLY A 919 3.86 -22.34 -52.79
CA GLY A 919 4.35 -21.05 -52.31
C GLY A 919 5.63 -21.14 -51.46
N ARG A 920 6.01 -22.35 -51.03
CA ARG A 920 7.10 -22.64 -50.08
C ARG A 920 6.98 -21.80 -48.80
N ARG A 921 5.79 -21.81 -48.20
CA ARG A 921 5.43 -21.01 -47.02
C ARG A 921 4.69 -21.84 -45.99
N LEU A 922 4.90 -21.57 -44.70
CA LEU A 922 4.06 -22.10 -43.62
C LEU A 922 2.91 -21.14 -43.33
N ASP A 923 1.67 -21.60 -43.48
CA ASP A 923 0.47 -20.87 -43.08
C ASP A 923 -0.02 -21.40 -41.74
N VAL A 924 0.09 -20.58 -40.69
CA VAL A 924 -0.20 -20.97 -39.30
C VAL A 924 -1.20 -20.02 -38.64
N SER A 925 -1.72 -20.40 -37.49
CA SER A 925 -2.69 -19.58 -36.75
C SER A 925 -2.11 -18.23 -36.30
N LEU A 926 -2.97 -17.21 -36.22
CA LEU A 926 -2.68 -15.89 -35.63
C LEU A 926 -2.17 -15.95 -34.18
N ILE A 927 -2.36 -17.06 -33.45
CA ILE A 927 -1.78 -17.27 -32.11
C ILE A 927 -0.25 -17.09 -32.12
N PHE A 928 0.42 -17.52 -33.21
CA PHE A 928 1.86 -17.35 -33.34
C PHE A 928 2.29 -15.91 -33.65
N ASP A 929 1.38 -15.07 -34.15
CA ASP A 929 1.61 -13.63 -34.33
C ASP A 929 1.37 -12.89 -33.00
N TRP A 930 0.22 -13.11 -32.37
CA TRP A 930 -0.18 -12.43 -31.13
C TRP A 930 0.75 -12.72 -29.96
N TYR A 931 1.28 -13.94 -29.88
CA TYR A 931 2.10 -14.40 -28.76
C TYR A 931 3.54 -14.75 -29.16
N GLY A 932 4.01 -14.26 -30.31
CA GLY A 932 5.32 -14.62 -30.85
C GLY A 932 6.50 -14.37 -29.91
N SER A 933 6.42 -13.37 -29.02
CA SER A 933 7.47 -13.09 -28.02
C SER A 933 7.63 -14.19 -26.97
N ASP A 934 6.57 -14.93 -26.65
CA ASP A 934 6.62 -16.00 -25.65
C ASP A 934 7.38 -17.22 -26.20
N PHE A 935 7.28 -17.46 -27.51
CA PHE A 935 8.03 -18.50 -28.22
C PHE A 935 9.52 -18.16 -28.44
N ALA A 936 9.97 -16.95 -28.04
CA ALA A 936 11.35 -16.50 -28.15
C ALA A 936 12.12 -16.56 -26.81
N GLN A 937 11.49 -17.04 -25.73
CA GLN A 937 12.06 -17.03 -24.38
C GLN A 937 12.98 -18.23 -24.08
N GLY A 938 13.18 -19.14 -25.02
CA GLY A 938 14.13 -20.27 -24.92
C GLY A 938 13.59 -21.52 -24.22
N HIS A 939 12.34 -21.52 -23.77
CA HIS A 939 11.72 -22.66 -23.08
C HIS A 939 11.78 -23.94 -23.94
N ARG A 940 12.42 -25.00 -23.45
CA ARG A 940 12.59 -26.29 -24.16
C ARG A 940 13.15 -26.18 -25.60
N GLY A 941 13.93 -25.14 -25.88
CA GLY A 941 14.50 -24.90 -27.21
C GLY A 941 13.63 -24.05 -28.15
N PHE A 942 12.52 -23.51 -27.66
CA PHE A 942 11.70 -22.52 -28.36
C PHE A 942 12.43 -21.16 -28.35
N ASN A 943 13.28 -20.95 -29.36
CA ASN A 943 14.08 -19.73 -29.50
C ASN A 943 13.46 -18.70 -30.46
N SER A 944 12.44 -19.12 -31.21
CA SER A 944 11.60 -18.28 -32.07
C SER A 944 10.38 -19.08 -32.50
N VAL A 945 9.38 -18.42 -33.09
CA VAL A 945 8.24 -19.10 -33.73
C VAL A 945 8.73 -20.07 -34.81
N ALA A 946 9.66 -19.66 -35.68
CA ALA A 946 10.19 -20.51 -36.74
C ALA A 946 10.93 -21.74 -36.19
N ALA A 947 11.76 -21.56 -35.17
CA ALA A 947 12.47 -22.67 -34.52
C ALA A 947 11.48 -23.62 -33.82
N THR A 948 10.41 -23.08 -33.23
CA THR A 948 9.35 -23.88 -32.62
C THR A 948 8.65 -24.73 -33.67
N LEU A 949 8.16 -24.14 -34.76
CA LEU A 949 7.49 -24.87 -35.84
C LEU A 949 8.39 -25.93 -36.47
N ALA A 950 9.70 -25.68 -36.58
CA ALA A 950 10.68 -26.65 -37.06
C ALA A 950 10.75 -27.93 -36.20
N LEU A 951 10.51 -27.83 -34.88
CA LEU A 951 10.47 -28.99 -33.98
C LEU A 951 9.24 -29.87 -34.21
N PHE A 952 8.18 -29.31 -34.79
CA PHE A 952 6.90 -29.97 -35.07
C PHE A 952 6.63 -30.12 -36.57
N ALA A 953 7.70 -30.27 -37.36
CA ALA A 953 7.59 -30.42 -38.82
C ALA A 953 6.71 -31.62 -39.23
N ASP A 954 6.73 -32.70 -38.45
CA ASP A 954 5.96 -33.92 -38.71
C ASP A 954 4.45 -33.67 -38.52
N GLU A 955 4.10 -32.79 -37.59
CA GLU A 955 2.73 -32.33 -37.39
C GLU A 955 2.29 -31.34 -38.46
N LEU A 956 3.21 -30.66 -39.17
CA LEU A 956 2.91 -29.59 -40.14
C LEU A 956 2.85 -30.04 -41.61
N ALA A 957 3.52 -31.15 -41.96
CA ALA A 957 3.55 -31.69 -43.32
C ALA A 957 3.64 -33.23 -43.33
N GLU A 958 3.08 -33.86 -44.37
CA GLU A 958 3.12 -35.32 -44.56
C GLU A 958 4.32 -35.80 -45.38
N ASP A 959 4.77 -35.00 -46.36
CA ASP A 959 5.87 -35.37 -47.25
C ASP A 959 7.24 -35.16 -46.54
N PRO A 960 8.14 -36.16 -46.54
CA PRO A 960 9.45 -36.04 -45.89
C PRO A 960 10.33 -34.89 -46.42
N ALA A 961 10.19 -34.49 -47.69
CA ALA A 961 10.91 -33.37 -48.26
C ALA A 961 10.40 -32.02 -47.72
N ASP A 962 9.09 -31.90 -47.53
CA ASP A 962 8.46 -30.72 -46.93
C ASP A 962 8.79 -30.62 -45.44
N GLN A 963 8.77 -31.74 -44.71
CA GLN A 963 9.24 -31.81 -43.33
C GLN A 963 10.70 -31.35 -43.20
N ALA A 964 11.58 -31.81 -44.11
CA ALA A 964 12.97 -31.38 -44.13
C ALA A 964 13.11 -29.87 -44.39
N ALA A 965 12.28 -29.29 -45.27
CA ALA A 965 12.27 -27.85 -45.52
C ALA A 965 11.84 -27.05 -44.28
N ILE A 966 10.83 -27.53 -43.55
CA ILE A 966 10.35 -26.88 -42.32
C ILE A 966 11.40 -26.96 -41.21
N ARG A 967 12.10 -28.09 -41.08
CA ARG A 967 13.17 -28.30 -40.07
C ARG A 967 14.36 -27.36 -40.23
N ASP A 968 14.57 -26.79 -41.41
CA ASP A 968 15.60 -25.77 -41.66
C ASP A 968 15.25 -24.40 -41.01
N ALA A 969 14.01 -24.23 -40.53
CA ALA A 969 13.49 -23.00 -39.90
C ALA A 969 13.65 -21.72 -40.75
N SER A 970 13.84 -21.87 -42.07
CA SER A 970 14.06 -20.78 -43.02
C SER A 970 12.83 -20.47 -43.89
N VAL A 971 11.76 -21.25 -43.73
CA VAL A 971 10.52 -21.11 -44.50
C VAL A 971 9.79 -19.85 -44.04
N PRO A 972 9.35 -18.97 -44.96
CA PRO A 972 8.52 -17.83 -44.62
C PRO A 972 7.24 -18.27 -43.89
N ILE A 973 6.79 -17.48 -42.92
CA ILE A 973 5.57 -17.75 -42.14
C ILE A 973 4.50 -16.74 -42.56
N GLY A 974 3.32 -17.24 -42.90
CA GLY A 974 2.08 -16.49 -43.09
C GLY A 974 1.05 -16.86 -42.02
N PHE A 975 0.10 -15.95 -41.77
CA PHE A 975 -0.94 -16.14 -40.77
C PHE A 975 -2.32 -16.27 -41.39
N LEU A 976 -3.11 -17.22 -40.88
CA LEU A 976 -4.48 -17.50 -41.33
C LEU A 976 -5.52 -16.70 -40.53
N ASP A 977 -6.66 -16.40 -41.16
CA ASP A 977 -7.79 -15.76 -40.49
C ASP A 977 -8.27 -16.58 -39.29
N TYR A 978 -8.61 -15.89 -38.20
CA TYR A 978 -9.04 -16.52 -36.95
C TYR A 978 -10.57 -16.53 -36.84
N ASP A 979 -11.15 -17.72 -36.68
CA ASP A 979 -12.58 -17.90 -36.55
C ASP A 979 -13.06 -17.63 -35.11
N TRP A 980 -13.85 -16.57 -34.95
CA TRP A 980 -14.38 -16.11 -33.67
C TRP A 980 -15.75 -16.69 -33.31
N GLN A 981 -16.34 -17.54 -34.17
CA GLN A 981 -17.61 -18.20 -33.86
C GLN A 981 -17.48 -19.07 -32.61
N LEU A 982 -18.55 -19.15 -31.83
CA LEU A 982 -18.63 -20.01 -30.64
C LEU A 982 -18.43 -21.49 -31.04
N ASN A 983 -17.62 -22.24 -30.29
CA ASN A 983 -17.35 -23.65 -30.55
C ASN A 983 -18.42 -24.59 -29.99
N ASP A 984 -19.68 -24.34 -30.34
CA ASP A 984 -20.84 -25.16 -29.95
C ASP A 984 -21.02 -26.40 -30.86
N ILE A 985 -21.76 -27.41 -30.39
CA ILE A 985 -21.92 -28.73 -31.04
C ILE A 985 -22.94 -28.79 -32.20
N HIS A 986 -23.38 -27.64 -32.72
CA HIS A 986 -24.53 -27.47 -33.65
C HIS A 986 -24.87 -28.65 -34.57
#